data_AF-A0A1X7U769-F1
#
_entry.id   AF-A0A1X7U769-F1
#
_cell.length_a   1.000
_cell.length_b   1.000
_cell.length_c   1.000
_cell.angle_alpha   90.00
_cell.angle_beta   90.00
_cell.angle_gamma   90.00
#
_symmetry.space_group_name_H-M   'P 1'
#
loop_
_entity.id
_entity.type
_entity.pdbx_description
1 polymer ?
#
loop_
_entity_poly.entity_id
_entity_poly.type
_entity_poly.pdbx_seq_one_letter_code
_entity_poly.pdbx_strand_id
1 'polypeptide(L)'
;MADKEVSNISSPVAAAPEVYTTPPPQPKDKKPGQLSPEQVKQYFNDGFLVVPSFFTKEELKPVMDAIEECVDVLASNLYRGGKIKDKAESAGLYKRLILLEAQFPGAAVLLHRQRYLPVAFRNLWSNDRLLNVMEQLVGPNVAGHPVWNIRTKTPVNEETTVPWHQDNAYLDETCLTTLQPTAWIPLIDANMTNGCMQVVKGGHRAGKTATHTCCAGGTWYVDLAEEEIEKTLGVNMKTDVVTCEVPLGGVLFLNNTVPHRSLENFSENVRWSLDLRWQDPKKSNGFHGLRDCVLMRSVDSPNHVINWEGFGILDRKELEIDIEDQKDAFDTRIHGPWMKRWEITHSNRHTDAFLAGGDTCHAYLQGCDYSKDLLIARLIAMAAFFRIAKRVSLLARAPKTITPAFINRSYSLAAAVETAPEVYTIPPPQPKEKKPGQLSPEQVKQYFNDGFVLVPSFFTKEEMKPVMDAIEECVDVLANNLYRGGKIKDKAESAGLYKRLILLEAQFPGAAIILHKLGYLPVAFRNLWSNDPTAWIPLLDATKLNGCMQVVKGGHRAGKTATHTCCAGGTWYVDLAEEEMEKTLGVNMKTDVVTCEVPLGGVLFLNNCIPHRSLENFSDKVRWSLDLRWQRPDKSNGFHGLKESILMRSADNPNYVIDWEGFAALDRNKLQMGVDVTEEEKTNAFDTTIHGPWMNRWVITHPNRHTESFKAGGSSWHSHTKA
;
A
#
# COMPACT_ATOMS: atom_id res chain seq x y z
N MET A 1 10.43 27.58 54.87
CA MET A 1 11.69 27.68 54.12
C MET A 1 11.49 26.94 52.81
N ALA A 2 11.63 27.68 51.71
CA ALA A 2 11.66 27.27 50.31
C ALA A 2 10.45 26.47 49.78
N ASP A 3 9.55 27.21 49.15
CA ASP A 3 8.70 26.75 48.05
C ASP A 3 9.54 25.91 47.06
N LYS A 4 9.13 24.66 46.83
CA LYS A 4 9.49 23.92 45.62
C LYS A 4 8.26 23.88 44.74
N GLU A 5 8.27 24.72 43.71
CA GLU A 5 7.41 24.62 42.55
C GLU A 5 7.34 23.16 42.06
N VAL A 6 6.14 22.61 41.98
CA VAL A 6 5.88 21.40 41.20
C VAL A 6 5.73 21.84 39.73
N SER A 7 6.87 22.06 39.10
CA SER A 7 7.08 21.79 37.68
C SER A 7 7.47 20.31 37.60
N ASN A 8 6.97 19.44 36.72
CA ASN A 8 6.91 19.54 35.29
C ASN A 8 6.09 18.36 34.74
N ILE A 9 5.25 18.62 33.73
CA ILE A 9 5.01 17.72 32.60
C ILE A 9 6.38 17.15 32.22
N SER A 10 6.60 15.82 32.17
CA SER A 10 7.90 15.28 31.77
C SER A 10 8.33 16.00 30.50
N SER A 11 9.40 16.77 30.60
CA SER A 11 9.86 17.57 29.46
C SER A 11 10.08 16.61 28.30
N PRO A 12 9.63 16.93 27.08
CA PRO A 12 9.84 16.04 25.94
C PRO A 12 11.31 15.67 25.88
N VAL A 13 11.63 14.37 25.83
CA VAL A 13 13.04 13.94 25.71
C VAL A 13 13.62 14.64 24.48
N ALA A 14 14.70 15.39 24.72
CA ALA A 14 15.32 16.19 23.67
C ALA A 14 15.76 15.29 22.51
N ALA A 15 15.67 15.82 21.29
CA ALA A 15 16.14 15.12 20.10
C ALA A 15 17.61 14.67 20.27
N ALA A 16 17.92 13.46 19.82
CA ALA A 16 19.25 12.85 19.95
C ALA A 16 19.84 12.45 18.58
N PRO A 17 19.97 13.37 17.60
CA PRO A 17 20.36 13.04 16.24
C PRO A 17 21.73 12.34 16.16
N GLU A 18 22.69 12.74 16.99
CA GLU A 18 24.04 12.16 16.98
C GLU A 18 24.07 10.65 17.29
N VAL A 19 23.13 10.15 18.10
CA VAL A 19 23.00 8.71 18.39
C VAL A 19 22.71 7.91 17.12
N TYR A 20 22.02 8.53 16.16
CA TYR A 20 21.48 7.87 14.98
C TYR A 20 22.24 8.20 13.69
N THR A 21 23.07 9.25 13.68
CA THR A 21 23.82 9.71 12.50
C THR A 21 25.33 9.54 12.60
N THR A 22 25.86 9.26 13.79
CA THR A 22 27.31 9.16 14.02
C THR A 22 27.72 7.71 14.24
N PRO A 23 28.51 7.11 13.33
CA PRO A 23 29.03 5.76 13.57
C PRO A 23 30.00 5.72 14.76
N PRO A 24 29.99 4.66 15.57
CA PRO A 24 31.00 4.46 16.60
C PRO A 24 32.39 4.27 15.98
N PRO A 25 33.48 4.33 16.77
CA PRO A 25 34.81 3.97 16.31
C PRO A 25 34.82 2.60 15.64
N GLN A 26 35.22 2.55 14.37
CA GLN A 26 35.14 1.32 13.58
C GLN A 26 36.24 0.32 13.99
N PRO A 27 35.93 -0.99 14.03
CA PRO A 27 36.89 -2.03 14.36
C PRO A 27 38.07 -2.04 13.37
N LYS A 28 39.30 -2.21 13.89
CA LYS A 28 40.52 -2.23 13.07
C LYS A 28 40.73 -3.55 12.33
N ASP A 29 40.36 -4.65 12.98
CA ASP A 29 40.52 -5.99 12.43
C ASP A 29 39.31 -6.35 11.56
N LYS A 30 39.59 -6.81 10.34
CA LYS A 30 38.55 -7.25 9.41
C LYS A 30 38.01 -8.61 9.86
N LYS A 31 36.71 -8.66 10.17
CA LYS A 31 36.00 -9.88 10.60
C LYS A 31 34.95 -10.29 9.55
N PRO A 32 34.62 -11.58 9.44
CA PRO A 32 33.58 -12.03 8.52
C PRO A 32 32.23 -11.37 8.80
N GLY A 33 31.49 -11.04 7.72
CA GLY A 33 30.16 -10.45 7.81
C GLY A 33 30.12 -8.93 8.00
N GLN A 34 31.26 -8.27 8.28
CA GLN A 34 31.30 -6.82 8.42
C GLN A 34 30.83 -6.10 7.15
N LEU A 35 30.09 -5.02 7.35
CA LEU A 35 29.71 -4.06 6.33
C LEU A 35 30.96 -3.33 5.82
N SER A 36 30.98 -3.02 4.52
CA SER A 36 31.97 -2.11 3.95
C SER A 36 31.85 -0.70 4.56
N PRO A 37 32.92 0.11 4.54
CA PRO A 37 32.85 1.51 4.97
C PRO A 37 31.70 2.30 4.30
N GLU A 38 31.44 2.03 3.02
CA GLU A 38 30.36 2.64 2.25
C GLU A 38 28.99 2.21 2.77
N GLN A 39 28.81 0.93 3.11
CA GLN A 39 27.58 0.41 3.69
C GLN A 39 27.31 0.95 5.10
N VAL A 40 28.34 1.06 5.94
CA VAL A 40 28.21 1.71 7.27
C VAL A 40 27.80 3.16 7.07
N LYS A 41 28.46 3.88 6.17
CA LYS A 41 28.11 5.27 5.84
C LYS A 41 26.67 5.40 5.33
N GLN A 42 26.21 4.48 4.48
CA GLN A 42 24.84 4.44 3.99
C GLN A 42 23.85 4.26 5.13
N TYR A 43 24.07 3.27 6.02
CA TYR A 43 23.18 3.02 7.15
C TYR A 43 22.98 4.27 8.03
N PHE A 44 24.07 4.97 8.39
CA PHE A 44 23.98 6.18 9.22
C PHE A 44 23.43 7.40 8.45
N ASN A 45 23.61 7.46 7.13
CA ASN A 45 23.05 8.54 6.31
C ASN A 45 21.56 8.38 6.03
N ASP A 46 21.14 7.17 5.72
CA ASP A 46 19.84 6.83 5.12
C ASP A 46 18.89 6.20 6.14
N GLY A 47 19.41 5.65 7.24
CA GLY A 47 18.64 5.05 8.34
C GLY A 47 18.37 3.56 8.17
N PHE A 48 18.80 2.99 7.05
CA PHE A 48 18.64 1.59 6.73
C PHE A 48 19.71 1.09 5.76
N LEU A 49 19.82 -0.23 5.62
CA LEU A 49 20.68 -0.87 4.63
C LEU A 49 20.12 -2.24 4.23
N VAL A 50 19.93 -2.47 2.93
CA VAL A 50 19.66 -3.81 2.38
C VAL A 50 20.98 -4.49 2.02
N VAL A 51 21.20 -5.69 2.55
CA VAL A 51 22.29 -6.60 2.17
C VAL A 51 21.66 -7.82 1.50
N PRO A 52 21.69 -7.93 0.17
CA PRO A 52 20.90 -8.94 -0.56
C PRO A 52 21.41 -10.37 -0.41
N SER A 53 22.66 -10.55 0.04
CA SER A 53 23.26 -11.88 0.22
C SER A 53 24.13 -11.88 1.47
N PHE A 54 23.56 -12.37 2.57
CA PHE A 54 24.25 -12.48 3.85
C PHE A 54 24.29 -13.93 4.36
N PHE A 55 23.17 -14.64 4.26
CA PHE A 55 23.01 -16.05 4.64
C PHE A 55 22.79 -16.92 3.41
N THR A 56 23.23 -18.18 3.46
CA THR A 56 22.76 -19.19 2.53
C THR A 56 21.41 -19.75 2.98
N LYS A 57 20.70 -20.42 2.08
CA LYS A 57 19.42 -21.08 2.39
C LYS A 57 19.59 -22.16 3.47
N GLU A 58 20.71 -22.87 3.45
CA GLU A 58 21.05 -23.92 4.39
C GLU A 58 21.27 -23.37 5.79
N GLU A 59 21.86 -22.17 5.91
CA GLU A 59 22.03 -21.49 7.20
C GLU A 59 20.68 -21.05 7.80
N LEU A 60 19.70 -20.73 6.97
CA LEU A 60 18.34 -20.36 7.41
C LEU A 60 17.40 -21.57 7.61
N LYS A 61 17.76 -22.77 7.13
CA LYS A 61 16.92 -23.97 7.23
C LYS A 61 16.54 -24.34 8.66
N PRO A 62 17.45 -24.34 9.66
CA PRO A 62 17.07 -24.62 11.06
C PRO A 62 16.04 -23.63 11.62
N VAL A 63 16.05 -22.39 11.14
CA VAL A 63 15.08 -21.36 11.55
C VAL A 63 13.72 -21.64 10.93
N MET A 64 13.67 -21.99 9.64
CA MET A 64 12.46 -22.43 8.97
C MET A 64 11.84 -23.66 9.67
N ASP A 65 12.66 -24.63 10.06
CA ASP A 65 12.22 -25.84 10.76
C ASP A 65 11.64 -25.52 12.14
N ALA A 66 12.28 -24.62 12.89
CA ALA A 66 11.76 -24.16 14.18
C ALA A 66 10.41 -23.44 14.05
N ILE A 67 10.16 -22.73 12.94
CA ILE A 67 8.85 -22.13 12.66
C ILE A 67 7.81 -23.20 12.38
N GLU A 68 8.15 -24.22 11.59
CA GLU A 68 7.25 -25.36 11.35
C GLU A 68 6.85 -26.06 12.67
N GLU A 69 7.80 -26.24 13.58
CA GLU A 69 7.54 -26.77 14.93
C GLU A 69 6.59 -25.86 15.74
N CYS A 70 6.80 -24.54 15.68
CA CYS A 70 5.91 -23.59 16.36
C CYS A 70 4.49 -23.61 15.78
N VAL A 71 4.35 -23.73 14.45
CA VAL A 71 3.06 -23.91 13.78
C VAL A 71 2.42 -25.26 14.17
N ASP A 72 3.21 -26.31 14.35
CA ASP A 72 2.72 -27.62 14.79
C ASP A 72 2.17 -27.59 16.22
N VAL A 73 2.88 -26.92 17.13
CA VAL A 73 2.43 -26.70 18.51
C VAL A 73 1.14 -25.88 18.53
N LEU A 74 1.07 -24.80 17.74
CA LEU A 74 -0.14 -23.99 17.60
C LEU A 74 -1.33 -24.83 17.09
N ALA A 75 -1.13 -25.57 15.99
CA ALA A 75 -2.17 -26.44 15.41
C ALA A 75 -2.66 -27.48 16.42
N SER A 76 -1.73 -28.13 17.13
CA SER A 76 -2.05 -29.12 18.17
C SER A 76 -2.83 -28.52 19.33
N ASN A 77 -2.47 -27.30 19.78
CA ASN A 77 -3.19 -26.60 20.84
C ASN A 77 -4.59 -26.19 20.41
N LEU A 78 -4.74 -25.62 19.21
CA LEU A 78 -6.04 -25.27 18.64
C LEU A 78 -6.94 -26.50 18.46
N TYR A 79 -6.39 -27.62 17.96
CA TYR A 79 -7.13 -28.86 17.75
C TYR A 79 -7.59 -29.48 19.07
N ARG A 80 -6.67 -29.59 20.05
CA ARG A 80 -7.00 -30.11 21.40
C ARG A 80 -8.00 -29.22 22.13
N GLY A 81 -7.94 -27.91 21.91
CA GLY A 81 -8.92 -26.95 22.42
C GLY A 81 -10.25 -26.94 21.67
N GLY A 82 -10.42 -27.79 20.65
CA GLY A 82 -11.64 -27.87 19.83
C GLY A 82 -11.89 -26.63 18.95
N LYS A 83 -10.88 -25.78 18.74
CA LYS A 83 -10.98 -24.53 17.95
C LYS A 83 -10.87 -24.76 16.45
N ILE A 84 -10.21 -25.85 16.04
CA ILE A 84 -10.07 -26.27 14.64
C ILE A 84 -10.41 -27.76 14.50
N LYS A 85 -10.73 -28.19 13.29
CA LYS A 85 -11.08 -29.60 12.97
C LYS A 85 -9.98 -30.34 12.22
N ASP A 86 -9.08 -29.61 11.58
CA ASP A 86 -7.96 -30.17 10.83
C ASP A 86 -6.68 -29.42 11.20
N LYS A 87 -5.62 -30.16 11.55
CA LYS A 87 -4.29 -29.61 11.85
C LYS A 87 -3.50 -29.20 10.60
N ALA A 88 -4.02 -29.51 9.41
CA ALA A 88 -3.43 -29.22 8.12
C ALA A 88 -1.99 -29.74 7.97
N GLU A 89 -1.72 -30.95 8.49
CA GLU A 89 -0.37 -31.54 8.56
C GLU A 89 0.26 -31.81 7.18
N SER A 90 -0.56 -31.94 6.13
CA SER A 90 -0.08 -32.12 4.76
C SER A 90 0.45 -30.83 4.12
N ALA A 91 0.19 -29.66 4.72
CA ALA A 91 0.64 -28.37 4.19
C ALA A 91 2.00 -27.98 4.78
N GLY A 92 2.88 -27.42 3.94
CA GLY A 92 4.20 -26.95 4.37
C GLY A 92 4.21 -25.55 5.00
N LEU A 93 5.39 -25.11 5.42
CA LEU A 93 5.67 -23.82 6.10
C LEU A 93 4.92 -22.62 5.52
N TYR A 94 4.87 -22.49 4.19
CA TYR A 94 4.31 -21.30 3.52
C TYR A 94 2.80 -21.33 3.35
N LYS A 95 2.11 -22.44 3.65
CA LYS A 95 0.66 -22.59 3.48
C LYS A 95 -0.07 -22.99 4.75
N ARG A 96 0.56 -23.76 5.65
CA ARG A 96 -0.11 -24.36 6.80
C ARG A 96 -0.78 -23.33 7.71
N LEU A 97 -0.10 -22.22 8.03
CA LEU A 97 -0.70 -21.17 8.85
C LEU A 97 -1.94 -20.53 8.18
N ILE A 98 -2.00 -20.42 6.85
CA ILE A 98 -3.18 -19.90 6.13
C ILE A 98 -4.39 -20.82 6.37
N LEU A 99 -4.18 -22.13 6.32
CA LEU A 99 -5.23 -23.13 6.55
C LEU A 99 -5.71 -23.15 8.01
N LEU A 100 -4.80 -22.89 8.95
CA LEU A 100 -5.14 -22.74 10.38
C LEU A 100 -5.92 -21.44 10.62
N GLU A 101 -5.46 -20.32 10.05
CA GLU A 101 -6.13 -19.02 10.11
C GLU A 101 -7.56 -19.08 9.55
N ALA A 102 -7.77 -19.82 8.45
CA ALA A 102 -9.10 -20.01 7.87
C ALA A 102 -10.08 -20.76 8.78
N GLN A 103 -9.57 -21.62 9.68
CA GLN A 103 -10.39 -22.32 10.67
C GLN A 103 -10.52 -21.52 11.98
N PHE A 104 -9.49 -20.76 12.34
CA PHE A 104 -9.45 -19.93 13.54
C PHE A 104 -8.82 -18.56 13.21
N PRO A 105 -9.63 -17.54 12.90
CA PRO A 105 -9.15 -16.18 12.70
C PRO A 105 -8.42 -15.65 13.95
N GLY A 106 -7.16 -15.28 13.80
CA GLY A 106 -6.23 -14.92 14.87
C GLY A 106 -5.19 -16.00 15.21
N ALA A 107 -5.11 -17.12 14.49
CA ALA A 107 -4.04 -18.11 14.65
C ALA A 107 -2.65 -17.47 14.44
N ALA A 108 -2.52 -16.59 13.44
CA ALA A 108 -1.33 -15.79 13.17
C ALA A 108 -0.97 -14.88 14.35
N VAL A 109 -1.98 -14.31 15.04
CA VAL A 109 -1.79 -13.48 16.24
C VAL A 109 -1.33 -14.32 17.42
N LEU A 110 -1.90 -15.51 17.63
CA LEU A 110 -1.43 -16.43 18.68
C LEU A 110 0.03 -16.84 18.48
N LEU A 111 0.44 -17.07 17.23
CA LEU A 111 1.84 -17.37 16.91
C LEU A 111 2.76 -16.17 17.16
N HIS A 112 2.32 -14.96 16.81
CA HIS A 112 3.07 -13.73 17.06
C HIS A 112 3.29 -13.48 18.57
N ARG A 113 2.31 -13.86 19.41
CA ARG A 113 2.38 -13.76 20.87
C ARG A 113 3.18 -14.89 21.53
N GLN A 114 3.69 -15.86 20.78
CA GLN A 114 4.39 -16.99 21.35
C GLN A 114 5.66 -16.51 22.09
N ARG A 115 5.73 -16.82 23.38
CA ARG A 115 6.82 -16.42 24.27
C ARG A 115 8.01 -17.39 24.28
N TYR A 116 7.97 -18.42 23.46
CA TYR A 116 9.05 -19.38 23.32
C TYR A 116 10.06 -18.91 22.28
N LEU A 117 11.31 -18.70 22.69
CA LEU A 117 12.43 -18.39 21.79
C LEU A 117 13.16 -19.71 21.39
N PRO A 118 12.98 -20.22 20.16
CA PRO A 118 13.63 -21.44 19.69
C PRO A 118 15.15 -21.34 19.67
N VAL A 119 15.85 -22.46 19.85
CA VAL A 119 17.32 -22.51 19.82
C VAL A 119 17.87 -22.03 18.48
N ALA A 120 17.21 -22.36 17.36
CA ALA A 120 17.60 -21.87 16.03
C ALA A 120 17.59 -20.33 15.95
N PHE A 121 16.61 -19.68 16.60
CA PHE A 121 16.52 -18.21 16.59
C PHE A 121 17.61 -17.61 17.48
N ARG A 122 17.92 -18.23 18.62
CA ARG A 122 19.05 -17.84 19.48
C ARG A 122 20.37 -17.89 18.71
N ASN A 123 20.62 -19.00 18.02
CA ASN A 123 21.83 -19.19 17.23
C ASN A 123 21.95 -18.18 16.08
N LEU A 124 20.83 -17.87 15.41
CA LEU A 124 20.81 -16.82 14.40
C LEU A 124 21.07 -15.44 15.02
N TRP A 125 20.42 -15.12 16.13
CA TRP A 125 20.54 -13.82 16.81
C TRP A 125 21.94 -13.57 17.39
N SER A 126 22.64 -14.62 17.81
CA SER A 126 24.04 -14.57 18.22
C SER A 126 25.03 -14.99 17.13
N ASN A 127 24.63 -15.01 15.86
CA ASN A 127 25.53 -15.37 14.77
C ASN A 127 26.71 -14.39 14.71
N ASP A 128 27.94 -14.92 14.63
CA ASP A 128 29.15 -14.09 14.66
C ASP A 128 29.19 -13.02 13.58
N ARG A 129 28.68 -13.30 12.36
CA ARG A 129 28.63 -12.30 11.29
C ARG A 129 27.71 -11.15 11.65
N LEU A 130 26.53 -11.42 12.22
CA LEU A 130 25.63 -10.37 12.68
C LEU A 130 26.23 -9.58 13.85
N LEU A 131 26.85 -10.26 14.82
CA LEU A 131 27.52 -9.57 15.94
C LEU A 131 28.70 -8.71 15.47
N ASN A 132 29.38 -9.09 14.39
CA ASN A 132 30.43 -8.27 13.77
C ASN A 132 29.86 -7.04 13.04
N VAL A 133 28.67 -7.14 12.43
CA VAL A 133 27.93 -5.96 11.94
C VAL A 133 27.52 -5.06 13.11
N MET A 134 26.96 -5.64 14.19
CA MET A 134 26.55 -4.87 15.36
C MET A 134 27.71 -4.17 16.05
N GLU A 135 28.91 -4.77 16.03
CA GLU A 135 30.13 -4.08 16.50
C GLU A 135 30.42 -2.79 15.72
N GLN A 136 30.11 -2.74 14.41
CA GLN A 136 30.27 -1.54 13.58
C GLN A 136 29.16 -0.50 13.79
N LEU A 137 27.95 -0.93 14.17
CA LEU A 137 26.78 -0.05 14.31
C LEU A 137 26.60 0.45 15.75
N VAL A 138 26.69 -0.44 16.74
CA VAL A 138 26.45 -0.17 18.16
C VAL A 138 27.77 0.11 18.91
N GLY A 139 28.84 -0.57 18.52
CA GLY A 139 30.12 -0.57 19.22
C GLY A 139 30.46 -1.94 19.82
N PRO A 140 31.59 -2.06 20.53
CA PRO A 140 32.19 -3.37 20.82
C PRO A 140 31.50 -4.16 21.95
N ASN A 141 30.57 -3.52 22.68
CA ASN A 141 29.70 -4.18 23.65
C ASN A 141 28.29 -4.28 23.06
N VAL A 142 27.78 -5.49 22.93
CA VAL A 142 26.52 -5.77 22.23
C VAL A 142 25.62 -6.62 23.12
N ALA A 143 24.38 -6.21 23.27
CA ALA A 143 23.32 -6.97 23.93
C ALA A 143 22.10 -7.11 23.01
N GLY A 144 21.40 -8.23 23.11
CA GLY A 144 20.11 -8.42 22.46
C GLY A 144 19.00 -7.70 23.23
N HIS A 145 18.20 -6.91 22.51
CA HIS A 145 17.05 -6.22 23.07
C HIS A 145 15.95 -7.21 23.51
N PRO A 146 15.18 -6.97 24.60
CA PRO A 146 14.16 -7.90 25.08
C PRO A 146 13.11 -8.31 24.03
N VAL A 147 12.80 -7.43 23.09
CA VAL A 147 11.84 -7.67 22.00
C VAL A 147 12.53 -8.18 20.75
N TRP A 148 12.19 -9.41 20.39
CA TRP A 148 12.41 -10.05 19.10
C TRP A 148 11.05 -10.47 18.55
N ASN A 149 10.89 -10.55 17.23
CA ASN A 149 9.61 -10.94 16.64
C ASN A 149 9.80 -11.99 15.55
N ILE A 150 8.95 -13.02 15.59
CA ILE A 150 8.52 -13.71 14.39
C ILE A 150 7.36 -12.92 13.77
N ARG A 151 7.49 -12.56 12.50
CA ARG A 151 6.45 -11.88 11.74
C ARG A 151 5.84 -12.84 10.76
N THR A 152 4.55 -13.05 10.93
CA THR A 152 3.71 -13.80 10.02
C THR A 152 3.05 -12.78 9.11
N LYS A 153 3.23 -12.89 7.81
CA LYS A 153 2.52 -12.06 6.84
C LYS A 153 1.64 -12.98 6.02
N THR A 154 0.41 -13.17 6.47
CA THR A 154 -0.56 -14.04 5.78
C THR A 154 -1.28 -13.25 4.68
N PRO A 155 -1.78 -13.90 3.62
CA PRO A 155 -2.43 -13.18 2.52
C PRO A 155 -3.69 -12.43 2.96
N VAL A 156 -3.76 -11.13 2.63
CA VAL A 156 -4.91 -10.25 2.88
C VAL A 156 -5.36 -10.30 4.34
N ASN A 157 -4.46 -9.92 5.25
CA ASN A 157 -4.72 -9.94 6.69
C ASN A 157 -4.18 -8.68 7.36
N GLU A 158 -5.09 -7.78 7.73
CA GLU A 158 -4.77 -6.49 8.37
C GLU A 158 -3.99 -6.64 9.67
N GLU A 159 -4.22 -7.71 10.45
CA GLU A 159 -3.50 -7.98 11.71
C GLU A 159 -2.03 -8.33 11.49
N THR A 160 -1.63 -8.54 10.23
CA THR A 160 -0.26 -8.76 9.80
C THR A 160 0.30 -7.62 8.94
N THR A 161 -0.46 -6.55 8.74
CA THR A 161 -0.06 -5.34 8.01
C THR A 161 0.29 -4.23 8.99
N VAL A 162 1.59 -4.02 9.16
CA VAL A 162 2.13 -2.97 10.03
C VAL A 162 2.12 -1.64 9.28
N PRO A 163 1.43 -0.60 9.79
CA PRO A 163 1.37 0.73 9.19
C PRO A 163 2.70 1.49 9.37
N TRP A 164 2.74 2.75 8.92
CA TRP A 164 3.89 3.62 9.17
C TRP A 164 4.10 3.78 10.68
N HIS A 165 5.32 3.53 11.16
CA HIS A 165 5.68 3.72 12.55
C HIS A 165 7.19 3.87 12.72
N GLN A 166 7.62 4.24 13.93
CA GLN A 166 9.00 4.12 14.40
C GLN A 166 9.00 3.07 15.52
N ASP A 167 10.02 2.22 15.60
CA ASP A 167 10.11 1.17 16.64
C ASP A 167 10.03 1.78 18.05
N ASN A 168 10.63 2.96 18.23
CA ASN A 168 10.59 3.71 19.49
C ASN A 168 9.17 4.04 19.99
N ALA A 169 8.15 4.03 19.11
CA ALA A 169 6.77 4.31 19.49
C ALA A 169 6.17 3.26 20.44
N TYR A 170 6.74 2.05 20.46
CA TYR A 170 6.35 0.96 21.37
C TYR A 170 7.11 0.94 22.69
N LEU A 171 8.14 1.77 22.83
CA LEU A 171 9.07 1.74 23.96
C LEU A 171 8.94 2.97 24.85
N ASP A 172 9.36 2.90 26.09
CA ASP A 172 9.55 4.05 26.96
C ASP A 172 10.50 5.09 26.33
N GLU A 173 10.25 6.37 26.57
CA GLU A 173 11.00 7.49 25.95
C GLU A 173 12.50 7.46 26.26
N THR A 174 12.92 6.79 27.32
CA THR A 174 14.35 6.60 27.63
C THR A 174 15.13 5.89 26.52
N CYS A 175 14.46 5.17 25.60
CA CYS A 175 15.10 4.56 24.42
C CYS A 175 15.65 5.56 23.40
N LEU A 176 15.20 6.84 23.40
CA LEU A 176 15.63 7.83 22.40
C LEU A 176 17.14 8.14 22.47
N THR A 177 17.79 7.78 23.57
CA THR A 177 19.25 7.93 23.74
C THR A 177 20.04 6.67 23.39
N THR A 178 19.37 5.69 22.79
CA THR A 178 19.90 4.36 22.46
C THR A 178 19.65 4.05 20.99
N LEU A 179 20.73 3.75 20.25
CA LEU A 179 20.62 3.12 18.94
C LEU A 179 20.29 1.63 19.15
N GLN A 180 19.19 1.18 18.55
CA GLN A 180 18.71 -0.19 18.61
C GLN A 180 18.57 -0.76 17.20
N PRO A 181 19.66 -1.17 16.52
CA PRO A 181 19.56 -1.66 15.16
C PRO A 181 18.73 -2.94 15.08
N THR A 182 17.82 -3.00 14.12
CA THR A 182 17.01 -4.17 13.80
C THR A 182 17.56 -4.84 12.56
N ALA A 183 17.78 -6.15 12.59
CA ALA A 183 17.95 -6.98 11.40
C ALA A 183 16.60 -7.65 11.09
N TRP A 184 16.02 -7.27 9.96
CA TRP A 184 14.85 -7.91 9.39
C TRP A 184 15.28 -8.94 8.34
N ILE A 185 14.98 -10.22 8.61
CA ILE A 185 15.49 -11.36 7.84
C ILE A 185 14.31 -12.14 7.27
N PRO A 186 14.01 -12.05 5.97
CA PRO A 186 12.93 -12.82 5.36
C PRO A 186 13.35 -14.27 5.10
N LEU A 187 12.40 -15.20 5.23
CA LEU A 187 12.59 -16.63 4.99
C LEU A 187 11.92 -17.09 3.67
N ILE A 188 11.73 -16.12 2.77
CA ILE A 188 11.29 -16.23 1.38
C ILE A 188 11.79 -14.98 0.66
N ASP A 189 11.81 -14.96 -0.67
CA ASP A 189 12.03 -13.71 -1.41
C ASP A 189 10.93 -12.71 -1.07
N ALA A 190 11.26 -11.64 -0.36
CA ALA A 190 10.32 -10.59 0.02
C ALA A 190 10.27 -9.51 -1.05
N ASN A 191 9.11 -9.33 -1.66
CA ASN A 191 8.86 -8.38 -2.74
C ASN A 191 7.54 -7.63 -2.50
N MET A 192 7.21 -6.69 -3.38
CA MET A 192 5.98 -5.90 -3.24
C MET A 192 4.71 -6.76 -3.20
N THR A 193 4.69 -7.90 -3.91
CA THR A 193 3.51 -8.77 -4.00
C THR A 193 3.24 -9.50 -2.70
N ASN A 194 4.28 -9.94 -1.97
CA ASN A 194 4.12 -10.68 -0.71
C ASN A 194 4.36 -9.83 0.55
N GLY A 195 4.34 -8.52 0.40
CA GLY A 195 4.38 -7.58 1.51
C GLY A 195 5.77 -7.33 2.07
N CYS A 196 6.75 -6.99 1.23
CA CYS A 196 8.05 -6.45 1.69
C CYS A 196 7.86 -5.12 2.45
N MET A 197 8.95 -4.59 2.99
CA MET A 197 8.90 -3.36 3.77
C MET A 197 9.11 -2.11 2.94
N GLN A 198 8.59 -0.99 3.44
CA GLN A 198 8.96 0.34 3.01
C GLN A 198 9.57 1.12 4.18
N VAL A 199 10.51 2.00 3.86
CA VAL A 199 11.21 2.86 4.82
C VAL A 199 11.22 4.31 4.30
N VAL A 200 11.29 5.28 5.20
CA VAL A 200 11.45 6.70 4.83
C VAL A 200 12.90 7.09 5.03
N LYS A 201 13.65 7.12 3.93
CA LYS A 201 15.08 7.44 3.87
C LYS A 201 15.36 8.75 4.58
N GLY A 202 16.29 8.73 5.54
CA GLY A 202 16.70 9.91 6.30
C GLY A 202 15.74 10.34 7.41
N GLY A 203 14.61 9.66 7.61
CA GLY A 203 13.65 10.00 8.66
C GLY A 203 14.18 9.85 10.09
N HIS A 204 15.22 9.03 10.29
CA HIS A 204 15.92 8.88 11.58
C HIS A 204 16.78 10.09 11.95
N ARG A 205 17.17 10.92 10.98
CA ARG A 205 18.20 11.97 11.15
C ARG A 205 17.77 13.07 12.13
N ALA A 206 16.47 13.27 12.29
CA ALA A 206 15.95 14.21 13.28
C ALA A 206 16.24 13.75 14.72
N GLY A 207 16.48 12.45 14.95
CA GLY A 207 16.70 11.87 16.27
C GLY A 207 15.49 12.06 17.19
N LYS A 208 14.28 11.98 16.63
CA LYS A 208 13.01 12.21 17.33
C LYS A 208 12.08 11.03 17.09
N THR A 209 11.23 10.76 18.08
CA THR A 209 10.00 10.00 17.87
C THR A 209 8.92 11.01 17.49
N ALA A 210 8.38 10.91 16.27
CA ALA A 210 7.26 11.70 15.81
C ALA A 210 5.98 11.34 16.58
N THR A 211 4.93 12.16 16.49
CA THR A 211 3.69 11.88 17.21
C THR A 211 2.90 10.76 16.52
N HIS A 212 2.86 9.58 17.13
CA HIS A 212 2.01 8.48 16.68
C HIS A 212 0.60 8.59 17.26
N THR A 213 -0.32 7.85 16.66
CA THR A 213 -1.63 7.53 17.23
C THR A 213 -1.71 6.03 17.53
N CYS A 214 -2.51 5.62 18.49
CA CYS A 214 -2.94 4.23 18.64
C CYS A 214 -4.43 4.14 18.27
N CYS A 215 -4.97 3.07 17.73
CA CYS A 215 -4.27 2.07 16.96
C CYS A 215 -4.86 2.03 15.55
N ALA A 216 -4.15 1.46 14.58
CA ALA A 216 -4.58 1.45 13.19
C ALA A 216 -5.73 0.46 12.95
N GLY A 217 -6.90 0.96 12.55
CA GLY A 217 -8.06 0.13 12.17
C GLY A 217 -8.45 -0.90 13.24
N GLY A 218 -8.57 -2.17 12.84
CA GLY A 218 -8.90 -3.29 13.74
C GLY A 218 -7.74 -3.82 14.60
N THR A 219 -6.55 -3.21 14.53
CA THR A 219 -5.30 -3.78 15.08
C THR A 219 -4.82 -3.09 16.37
N TRP A 220 -3.70 -3.58 16.94
CA TRP A 220 -3.00 -2.98 18.09
C TRP A 220 -1.80 -2.11 17.67
N TYR A 221 -1.58 -1.91 16.36
CA TYR A 221 -0.43 -1.19 15.88
C TYR A 221 -0.59 0.32 16.09
N VAL A 222 0.51 0.99 16.47
CA VAL A 222 0.57 2.46 16.39
C VAL A 222 0.66 2.86 14.93
N ASP A 223 0.13 4.03 14.60
CA ASP A 223 0.15 4.59 13.26
C ASP A 223 0.85 5.96 13.28
N LEU A 224 1.47 6.31 12.17
CA LEU A 224 2.19 7.56 11.97
C LEU A 224 1.75 8.16 10.64
N ALA A 225 0.93 9.21 10.72
CA ALA A 225 0.44 9.93 9.55
C ALA A 225 1.59 10.52 8.72
N GLU A 226 1.47 10.47 7.39
CA GLU A 226 2.51 10.93 6.47
C GLU A 226 2.82 12.42 6.67
N GLU A 227 1.81 13.24 6.96
CA GLU A 227 1.96 14.67 7.25
C GLU A 227 2.81 14.90 8.51
N GLU A 228 2.67 14.04 9.52
CA GLU A 228 3.44 14.13 10.75
C GLU A 228 4.88 13.66 10.54
N ILE A 229 5.11 12.69 9.64
CA ILE A 229 6.46 12.30 9.19
C ILE A 229 7.17 13.50 8.56
N GLU A 230 6.55 14.14 7.57
CA GLU A 230 7.15 15.29 6.86
C GLU A 230 7.41 16.45 7.84
N LYS A 231 6.40 16.79 8.66
CA LYS A 231 6.45 17.91 9.60
C LYS A 231 7.53 17.74 10.66
N THR A 232 7.63 16.56 11.28
CA THR A 232 8.48 16.37 12.46
C THR A 232 9.89 15.88 12.12
N LEU A 233 10.04 15.14 11.01
CA LEU A 233 11.31 14.52 10.64
C LEU A 233 12.02 15.25 9.48
N GLY A 234 11.36 16.19 8.80
CA GLY A 234 11.98 17.02 7.77
C GLY A 234 12.31 16.26 6.48
N VAL A 235 11.50 15.26 6.17
CA VAL A 235 11.59 14.40 4.97
C VAL A 235 10.43 14.71 4.01
N ASN A 236 10.50 14.19 2.79
CA ASN A 236 9.46 14.29 1.79
C ASN A 236 8.92 12.90 1.45
N MET A 237 7.66 12.64 1.80
CA MET A 237 7.05 11.32 1.65
C MET A 237 6.89 10.89 0.18
N LYS A 238 6.98 11.84 -0.77
CA LYS A 238 6.93 11.54 -2.22
C LYS A 238 8.26 11.07 -2.79
N THR A 239 9.39 11.45 -2.19
CA THR A 239 10.72 11.17 -2.75
C THR A 239 11.59 10.27 -1.87
N ASP A 240 11.30 10.24 -0.57
CA ASP A 240 12.17 9.59 0.41
C ASP A 240 11.66 8.20 0.82
N VAL A 241 10.45 7.81 0.40
CA VAL A 241 9.95 6.44 0.59
C VAL A 241 10.72 5.48 -0.33
N VAL A 242 11.28 4.43 0.27
CA VAL A 242 12.02 3.38 -0.43
C VAL A 242 11.37 2.03 -0.14
N THR A 243 11.03 1.29 -1.21
CA THR A 243 10.60 -0.10 -1.11
C THR A 243 11.81 -1.03 -1.06
N CYS A 244 11.86 -1.84 -0.02
CA CYS A 244 12.98 -2.73 0.28
C CYS A 244 12.62 -4.17 -0.09
N GLU A 245 12.82 -4.54 -1.36
CA GLU A 245 12.81 -5.96 -1.75
C GLU A 245 14.08 -6.66 -1.25
N VAL A 246 13.90 -7.81 -0.61
CA VAL A 246 15.00 -8.56 0.03
C VAL A 246 14.86 -10.03 -0.37
N PRO A 247 15.80 -10.57 -1.17
CA PRO A 247 15.75 -11.98 -1.54
C PRO A 247 16.01 -12.89 -0.33
N LEU A 248 15.65 -14.16 -0.44
CA LEU A 248 15.97 -15.19 0.55
C LEU A 248 17.50 -15.24 0.76
N GLY A 249 17.92 -15.16 2.03
CA GLY A 249 19.34 -15.05 2.40
C GLY A 249 19.83 -13.60 2.55
N GLY A 250 19.01 -12.62 2.19
CA GLY A 250 19.27 -11.21 2.46
C GLY A 250 18.88 -10.76 3.86
N VAL A 251 19.27 -9.53 4.21
CA VAL A 251 18.94 -8.86 5.47
C VAL A 251 18.67 -7.38 5.20
N LEU A 252 17.64 -6.83 5.83
CA LEU A 252 17.42 -5.38 5.92
C LEU A 252 17.75 -4.91 7.33
N PHE A 253 18.77 -4.08 7.46
CA PHE A 253 19.11 -3.41 8.71
C PHE A 253 18.33 -2.09 8.81
N LEU A 254 17.69 -1.84 9.95
CA LEU A 254 16.93 -0.61 10.24
C LEU A 254 17.45 0.07 11.49
N ASN A 255 17.42 1.40 11.47
CA ASN A 255 17.50 2.22 12.67
C ASN A 255 16.13 2.27 13.37
N ASN A 256 16.09 2.16 14.70
CA ASN A 256 14.84 2.18 15.48
C ASN A 256 14.01 3.48 15.34
N THR A 257 14.61 4.55 14.83
CA THR A 257 13.91 5.83 14.55
C THR A 257 13.61 6.06 13.07
N VAL A 258 13.97 5.17 12.14
CA VAL A 258 13.55 5.35 10.74
C VAL A 258 12.07 4.97 10.61
N PRO A 259 11.19 5.84 10.08
CA PRO A 259 9.81 5.45 9.81
C PRO A 259 9.78 4.31 8.81
N HIS A 260 9.03 3.26 9.11
CA HIS A 260 8.90 2.10 8.25
C HIS A 260 7.51 1.47 8.36
N ARG A 261 7.13 0.71 7.34
CA ARG A 261 5.89 -0.07 7.28
C ARG A 261 6.10 -1.38 6.54
N SER A 262 5.12 -2.28 6.60
CA SER A 262 5.06 -3.45 5.72
C SER A 262 3.93 -3.31 4.71
N LEU A 263 4.17 -3.65 3.45
CA LEU A 263 3.13 -3.74 2.43
C LEU A 263 2.20 -4.93 2.69
N GLU A 264 1.01 -4.89 2.10
CA GLU A 264 0.03 -5.99 2.14
C GLU A 264 0.57 -7.24 1.40
N ASN A 265 0.16 -8.43 1.81
CA ASN A 265 0.51 -9.66 1.11
C ASN A 265 -0.64 -10.12 0.21
N PHE A 266 -0.44 -10.03 -1.10
CA PHE A 266 -1.35 -10.48 -2.13
C PHE A 266 -0.94 -11.81 -2.77
N SER A 267 0.18 -12.39 -2.34
CA SER A 267 0.62 -13.71 -2.79
C SER A 267 -0.21 -14.82 -2.15
N GLU A 268 -0.02 -16.06 -2.59
CA GLU A 268 -0.69 -17.20 -1.96
C GLU A 268 0.08 -17.80 -0.77
N ASN A 269 1.25 -17.26 -0.43
CA ASN A 269 2.17 -17.82 0.56
C ASN A 269 2.27 -16.92 1.79
N VAL A 270 2.50 -17.50 2.97
CA VAL A 270 2.90 -16.73 4.14
C VAL A 270 4.32 -16.21 3.91
N ARG A 271 4.51 -14.89 4.04
CA ARG A 271 5.85 -14.31 4.13
C ARG A 271 6.28 -14.33 5.59
N TRP A 272 7.26 -15.17 5.89
CA TRP A 272 7.87 -15.27 7.21
C TRP A 272 9.10 -14.36 7.28
N SER A 273 9.27 -13.67 8.40
CA SER A 273 10.52 -12.97 8.71
C SER A 273 10.80 -12.95 10.21
N LEU A 274 12.06 -12.74 10.55
CA LEU A 274 12.50 -12.46 11.92
C LEU A 274 12.97 -11.02 12.05
N ASP A 275 12.56 -10.38 13.14
CA ASP A 275 13.05 -9.07 13.57
C ASP A 275 13.93 -9.29 14.80
N LEU A 276 15.24 -9.14 14.63
CA LEU A 276 16.24 -9.32 15.69
C LEU A 276 16.87 -7.98 16.01
N ARG A 277 17.00 -7.64 17.29
CA ARG A 277 17.40 -6.29 17.73
C ARG A 277 18.58 -6.33 18.70
N TRP A 278 19.47 -5.37 18.59
CA TRP A 278 20.63 -5.23 19.47
C TRP A 278 20.78 -3.81 19.99
N GLN A 279 21.55 -3.62 21.05
CA GLN A 279 21.90 -2.31 21.59
C GLN A 279 23.16 -2.39 22.48
N ASP A 280 23.62 -1.23 22.95
CA ASP A 280 24.64 -1.15 23.99
C ASP A 280 24.05 -1.65 25.33
N PRO A 281 24.69 -2.62 26.02
CA PRO A 281 24.21 -3.16 27.30
C PRO A 281 24.10 -2.12 28.42
N LYS A 282 24.80 -0.99 28.33
CA LYS A 282 24.82 0.06 29.37
C LYS A 282 23.72 1.10 29.19
N LYS A 283 22.94 1.02 28.10
CA LYS A 283 21.91 1.99 27.73
C LYS A 283 20.52 1.45 28.04
N SER A 284 19.55 2.35 28.23
CA SER A 284 18.15 1.96 28.43
C SER A 284 17.65 1.19 27.22
N ASN A 285 16.96 0.08 27.46
CA ASN A 285 16.25 -0.66 26.42
C ASN A 285 14.84 -0.11 26.15
N GLY A 286 14.34 0.79 27.01
CA GLY A 286 13.00 1.35 26.89
C GLY A 286 11.87 0.32 27.04
N PHE A 287 12.13 -0.90 27.51
CA PHE A 287 11.09 -1.91 27.67
C PHE A 287 10.34 -1.78 29.01
N HIS A 288 10.09 -0.53 29.43
CA HIS A 288 9.35 -0.16 30.65
C HIS A 288 9.86 -0.81 31.95
N GLY A 289 11.15 -1.17 32.01
CA GLY A 289 11.73 -1.88 33.15
C GLY A 289 11.24 -3.32 33.33
N LEU A 290 10.50 -3.86 32.35
CA LEU A 290 9.91 -5.19 32.43
C LEU A 290 10.96 -6.30 32.27
N ARG A 291 11.99 -6.04 31.46
CA ARG A 291 13.02 -7.04 31.15
C ARG A 291 14.33 -6.39 30.77
N ASP A 292 15.43 -6.97 31.25
CA ASP A 292 16.79 -6.58 30.87
C ASP A 292 17.20 -7.17 29.51
N CYS A 293 18.19 -6.55 28.88
CA CYS A 293 18.81 -7.10 27.67
C CYS A 293 19.59 -8.38 27.97
N VAL A 294 19.75 -9.25 26.96
CA VAL A 294 20.67 -10.39 27.03
C VAL A 294 22.05 -9.96 26.55
N LEU A 295 23.07 -10.01 27.43
CA LEU A 295 24.45 -9.70 27.02
C LEU A 295 24.92 -10.72 25.98
N MET A 296 25.45 -10.25 24.85
CA MET A 296 25.92 -11.10 23.75
C MET A 296 27.43 -11.02 23.56
N ARG A 297 28.00 -9.82 23.69
CA ARG A 297 29.45 -9.58 23.55
C ARG A 297 29.88 -8.44 24.46
N SER A 298 31.04 -8.58 25.08
CA SER A 298 31.67 -7.52 25.88
C SER A 298 33.18 -7.56 25.75
N VAL A 299 33.82 -6.39 25.62
CA VAL A 299 35.28 -6.27 25.65
C VAL A 299 35.86 -6.61 27.02
N ASP A 300 35.07 -6.39 28.07
CA ASP A 300 35.45 -6.70 29.45
C ASP A 300 35.35 -8.22 29.73
N SER A 301 34.73 -8.98 28.82
CA SER A 301 34.58 -10.44 28.92
C SER A 301 34.58 -11.10 27.55
N PRO A 302 35.74 -11.23 26.88
CA PRO A 302 35.83 -11.72 25.51
C PRO A 302 35.31 -13.15 25.29
N ASN A 303 35.34 -13.99 26.32
CA ASN A 303 34.84 -15.37 26.31
C ASN A 303 33.45 -15.50 26.97
N HIS A 304 32.66 -14.42 26.97
CA HIS A 304 31.33 -14.43 27.57
C HIS A 304 30.44 -15.50 26.93
N VAL A 305 29.84 -16.36 27.76
CA VAL A 305 28.83 -17.33 27.33
C VAL A 305 27.46 -16.71 27.57
N ILE A 306 26.67 -16.61 26.50
CA ILE A 306 25.34 -16.00 26.55
C ILE A 306 24.43 -16.81 27.48
N ASN A 307 23.87 -16.15 28.49
CA ASN A 307 22.96 -16.77 29.45
C ASN A 307 21.52 -16.87 28.89
N TRP A 308 21.32 -17.77 27.94
CA TRP A 308 19.99 -18.02 27.35
C TRP A 308 18.98 -18.58 28.35
N GLU A 309 19.42 -19.36 29.32
CA GLU A 309 18.56 -19.92 30.35
C GLU A 309 18.05 -18.82 31.28
N GLY A 310 18.92 -17.96 31.81
CA GLY A 310 18.52 -16.82 32.63
C GLY A 310 17.61 -15.84 31.87
N PHE A 311 17.89 -15.62 30.58
CA PHE A 311 17.01 -14.83 29.74
C PHE A 311 15.65 -15.51 29.54
N GLY A 312 15.60 -16.84 29.34
CA GLY A 312 14.37 -17.61 29.13
C GLY A 312 13.59 -18.02 30.39
N ILE A 313 14.20 -18.00 31.58
CA ILE A 313 13.56 -18.37 32.87
C ILE A 313 12.64 -17.24 33.36
N LEU A 314 12.92 -15.98 33.02
CA LEU A 314 12.01 -14.87 33.34
C LEU A 314 10.68 -14.97 32.56
N ASP A 315 10.68 -15.58 31.37
CA ASP A 315 9.44 -15.97 30.66
C ASP A 315 8.60 -16.98 31.45
N ARG A 316 9.19 -17.79 32.35
CA ARG A 316 8.48 -18.77 33.20
C ARG A 316 7.81 -18.20 34.45
N LYS A 317 8.23 -17.02 34.95
CA LYS A 317 7.62 -16.40 36.14
C LYS A 317 6.52 -15.40 35.79
N GLU A 318 6.63 -14.70 34.66
CA GLU A 318 5.47 -14.03 34.05
C GLU A 318 4.43 -15.03 33.55
N LEU A 319 4.83 -16.25 33.18
CA LEU A 319 3.93 -17.39 33.01
C LEU A 319 3.11 -17.71 34.27
N GLU A 320 3.42 -17.21 35.47
CA GLU A 320 2.55 -17.34 36.66
C GLU A 320 1.78 -16.05 36.99
N ILE A 321 2.29 -14.87 36.64
CA ILE A 321 1.65 -13.57 36.92
C ILE A 321 0.58 -13.21 35.88
N ASP A 322 0.74 -13.61 34.60
CA ASP A 322 -0.31 -13.49 33.56
C ASP A 322 -1.36 -14.62 33.64
N ILE A 323 -1.12 -15.69 34.42
CA ILE A 323 -2.13 -16.75 34.66
C ILE A 323 -3.32 -16.22 35.47
N GLU A 324 -3.15 -15.16 36.27
CA GLU A 324 -4.28 -14.56 36.99
C GLU A 324 -5.20 -13.72 36.08
N ASP A 325 -4.68 -13.13 34.97
CA ASP A 325 -5.47 -12.27 34.06
C ASP A 325 -5.86 -12.94 32.71
N GLN A 326 -5.23 -14.04 32.28
CA GLN A 326 -5.62 -14.77 31.06
C GLN A 326 -6.46 -16.01 31.34
N LYS A 327 -7.78 -15.82 31.47
CA LYS A 327 -8.76 -16.94 31.57
C LYS A 327 -8.90 -17.78 30.29
N ASP A 328 -8.37 -17.35 29.15
CA ASP A 328 -8.47 -18.06 27.85
C ASP A 328 -7.12 -18.12 27.11
N ALA A 329 -6.58 -19.33 26.95
CA ALA A 329 -5.33 -19.59 26.23
C ALA A 329 -5.40 -19.30 24.71
N PHE A 330 -6.60 -18.99 24.19
CA PHE A 330 -6.84 -18.64 22.79
C PHE A 330 -7.17 -17.15 22.60
N ASP A 331 -6.90 -16.31 23.62
CA ASP A 331 -7.11 -14.87 23.52
C ASP A 331 -6.15 -14.21 22.51
N THR A 332 -6.74 -13.68 21.45
CA THR A 332 -6.04 -13.01 20.35
C THR A 332 -5.92 -11.49 20.55
N ARG A 333 -6.39 -10.97 21.68
CA ARG A 333 -6.25 -9.54 22.00
C ARG A 333 -4.84 -9.25 22.51
N ILE A 334 -4.19 -8.31 21.84
CA ILE A 334 -2.91 -7.69 22.20
C ILE A 334 -3.15 -6.28 22.73
N HIS A 335 -2.58 -5.97 23.89
CA HIS A 335 -2.52 -4.63 24.46
C HIS A 335 -1.27 -4.48 25.32
N GLY A 336 -0.87 -3.24 25.61
CA GLY A 336 0.25 -3.00 26.52
C GLY A 336 0.56 -1.53 26.76
N PRO A 337 1.63 -1.23 27.51
CA PRO A 337 1.90 0.10 28.03
C PRO A 337 2.04 1.20 26.96
N TRP A 338 2.49 0.85 25.75
CA TRP A 338 2.63 1.81 24.65
C TRP A 338 1.31 2.48 24.26
N MET A 339 0.17 1.82 24.48
CA MET A 339 -1.15 2.39 24.17
C MET A 339 -1.45 3.64 25.02
N LYS A 340 -0.75 3.84 26.14
CA LYS A 340 -0.86 5.06 26.98
C LYS A 340 -0.09 6.25 26.42
N ARG A 341 0.85 6.02 25.50
CA ARG A 341 1.75 7.06 24.98
C ARG A 341 1.09 7.91 23.91
N TRP A 342 0.06 7.36 23.26
CA TRP A 342 -0.52 7.92 22.05
C TRP A 342 -2.03 8.07 22.20
N GLU A 343 -2.60 9.04 21.50
CA GLU A 343 -4.05 9.20 21.44
C GLU A 343 -4.70 7.96 20.82
N ILE A 344 -5.73 7.41 21.48
CA ILE A 344 -6.53 6.31 20.94
C ILE A 344 -7.57 6.87 19.96
N THR A 345 -7.35 6.65 18.66
CA THR A 345 -8.15 7.16 17.54
C THR A 345 -9.13 6.14 16.97
N HIS A 346 -8.92 4.84 17.23
CA HIS A 346 -9.81 3.76 16.80
C HIS A 346 -10.19 2.89 18.00
N SER A 347 -11.47 2.56 18.13
CA SER A 347 -11.96 1.57 19.09
C SER A 347 -12.11 0.22 18.40
N ASN A 348 -11.46 -0.80 18.95
CA ASN A 348 -11.50 -2.17 18.49
C ASN A 348 -11.29 -3.13 19.68
N ARG A 349 -11.33 -4.44 19.43
CA ARG A 349 -11.19 -5.48 20.49
C ARG A 349 -9.93 -5.36 21.36
N HIS A 350 -8.85 -4.79 20.81
CA HIS A 350 -7.57 -4.62 21.50
C HIS A 350 -7.62 -3.41 22.43
N THR A 351 -8.04 -2.27 21.91
CA THR A 351 -8.18 -1.04 22.69
C THR A 351 -9.28 -1.16 23.73
N ASP A 352 -10.37 -1.86 23.42
CA ASP A 352 -11.48 -2.09 24.34
C ASP A 352 -11.04 -2.99 25.50
N ALA A 353 -10.23 -4.03 25.22
CA ALA A 353 -9.63 -4.85 26.28
C ALA A 353 -8.66 -4.05 27.16
N PHE A 354 -7.85 -3.19 26.53
CA PHE A 354 -6.96 -2.28 27.24
C PHE A 354 -7.73 -1.30 28.16
N LEU A 355 -8.82 -0.73 27.68
CA LEU A 355 -9.66 0.22 28.42
C LEU A 355 -10.54 -0.47 29.49
N ALA A 356 -10.97 -1.70 29.23
CA ALA A 356 -11.78 -2.49 30.16
C ALA A 356 -10.97 -3.06 31.34
N GLY A 357 -9.66 -3.24 31.18
CA GLY A 357 -8.72 -3.67 32.23
C GLY A 357 -8.45 -2.58 33.30
N GLY A 358 -9.48 -1.82 33.68
CA GLY A 358 -9.40 -0.66 34.58
C GLY A 358 -8.45 -0.89 35.75
N ASP A 359 -7.53 0.06 35.94
CA ASP A 359 -6.56 0.16 37.05
C ASP A 359 -5.73 -1.09 37.43
N THR A 360 -5.76 -2.22 36.72
CA THR A 360 -4.81 -3.33 37.02
C THR A 360 -3.39 -3.00 36.54
N CYS A 361 -3.26 -2.06 35.61
CA CYS A 361 -1.98 -1.46 35.24
C CYS A 361 -1.44 -0.43 36.26
N HIS A 362 -2.20 -0.08 37.32
CA HIS A 362 -1.71 0.82 38.40
C HIS A 362 -0.75 0.12 39.37
N ALA A 363 -0.76 -1.21 39.44
CA ALA A 363 0.08 -1.93 40.41
C ALA A 363 1.56 -1.97 40.04
N TYR A 364 1.93 -1.80 38.76
CA TYR A 364 3.32 -1.85 38.31
C TYR A 364 4.07 -0.51 38.35
N LEU A 365 3.40 0.58 38.74
CA LEU A 365 3.99 1.91 38.89
C LEU A 365 3.71 2.50 40.28
N GLN A 366 3.85 1.69 41.35
CA GLN A 366 3.85 2.22 42.72
C GLN A 366 5.04 3.15 42.94
N GLY A 367 4.79 4.42 42.63
CA GLY A 367 5.66 5.56 42.90
C GLY A 367 4.97 6.92 42.78
N CYS A 368 3.71 7.02 42.34
CA CYS A 368 2.98 8.29 42.28
C CYS A 368 1.48 8.10 42.56
N ASP A 369 0.98 8.73 43.62
CA ASP A 369 -0.42 8.71 44.08
C ASP A 369 -1.26 9.70 43.25
N TYR A 370 -2.10 9.20 42.35
CA TYR A 370 -3.04 9.97 41.53
C TYR A 370 -4.48 9.48 41.75
N SER A 371 -5.13 9.91 42.83
CA SER A 371 -6.55 9.60 43.05
C SER A 371 -7.44 10.81 43.41
N LYS A 372 -6.94 12.05 43.32
CA LYS A 372 -7.72 13.25 43.73
C LYS A 372 -8.05 14.25 42.62
N ASP A 373 -7.34 14.27 41.49
CA ASP A 373 -7.51 15.35 40.49
C ASP A 373 -8.52 15.04 39.37
N LEU A 374 -8.89 13.76 39.17
CA LEU A 374 -9.82 13.37 38.10
C LEU A 374 -11.27 13.82 38.35
N LEU A 375 -11.64 14.06 39.62
CA LEU A 375 -12.99 14.50 40.00
C LEU A 375 -13.19 16.01 39.78
N ILE A 376 -12.13 16.82 39.84
CA ILE A 376 -12.17 18.27 39.66
C ILE A 376 -12.20 18.64 38.16
N ALA A 377 -11.45 17.90 37.32
CA ALA A 377 -11.42 18.13 35.87
C ALA A 377 -12.78 17.89 35.18
N ARG A 378 -13.56 16.89 35.65
CA ARG A 378 -14.91 16.61 35.11
C ARG A 378 -15.94 17.71 35.44
N LEU A 379 -15.77 18.43 36.55
CA LEU A 379 -16.66 19.53 36.94
C LEU A 379 -16.34 20.84 36.20
N ILE A 380 -15.08 21.06 35.79
CA ILE A 380 -14.67 22.25 35.05
C ILE A 380 -15.05 22.16 33.56
N ALA A 381 -14.97 20.97 32.95
CA ALA A 381 -15.32 20.76 31.55
C ALA A 381 -16.82 20.98 31.25
N MET A 382 -17.71 20.64 32.20
CA MET A 382 -19.16 20.92 32.06
C MET A 382 -19.50 22.41 32.16
N ALA A 383 -18.70 23.22 32.84
CA ALA A 383 -18.93 24.66 32.98
C ALA A 383 -18.40 25.48 31.77
N ALA A 384 -17.42 24.96 31.03
CA ALA A 384 -16.85 25.61 29.85
C ALA A 384 -17.75 25.48 28.60
N PHE A 385 -18.51 24.38 28.49
CA PHE A 385 -19.37 24.09 27.35
C PHE A 385 -20.57 25.07 27.23
N PHE A 386 -21.03 25.65 28.34
CA PHE A 386 -22.12 26.63 28.34
C PHE A 386 -21.70 28.09 28.04
N ARG A 387 -20.39 28.40 28.00
CA ARG A 387 -19.88 29.77 27.76
C ARG A 387 -19.43 30.04 26.31
N ILE A 388 -19.20 29.00 25.51
CA ILE A 388 -18.69 29.14 24.13
C ILE A 388 -19.83 29.36 23.11
N ALA A 389 -21.07 29.01 23.44
CA ALA A 389 -22.23 29.20 22.55
C ALA A 389 -22.76 30.66 22.44
N LYS A 390 -22.04 31.68 22.93
CA LYS A 390 -22.56 33.07 22.95
C LYS A 390 -21.64 34.18 22.43
N ARG A 391 -20.52 33.86 21.77
CA ARG A 391 -19.64 34.88 21.15
C ARG A 391 -19.16 34.47 19.75
N VAL A 392 -20.11 34.40 18.83
CA VAL A 392 -19.83 34.55 17.38
C VAL A 392 -20.56 35.80 16.91
N SER A 393 -19.89 36.96 17.01
CA SER A 393 -20.11 38.12 16.14
C SER A 393 -19.02 39.16 16.39
N LEU A 394 -18.50 39.74 15.31
CA LEU A 394 -17.71 40.99 15.17
C LEU A 394 -16.26 40.85 14.67
N LEU A 395 -16.14 41.16 13.37
CA LEU A 395 -15.16 42.06 12.73
C LEU A 395 -13.72 41.59 12.45
N ALA A 396 -13.54 41.18 11.19
CA ALA A 396 -12.56 41.65 10.20
C ALA A 396 -11.34 42.51 10.64
N ARG A 397 -10.13 42.11 10.20
CA ARG A 397 -9.24 42.88 9.29
C ARG A 397 -7.93 42.12 9.00
N ALA A 398 -7.59 42.01 7.71
CA ALA A 398 -6.26 41.61 7.21
C ALA A 398 -5.24 42.76 7.33
N PRO A 399 -3.93 42.47 7.22
CA PRO A 399 -3.24 42.85 5.98
C PRO A 399 -2.17 41.86 5.44
N LYS A 400 -2.28 41.59 4.13
CA LYS A 400 -1.27 41.60 3.04
C LYS A 400 0.16 41.05 3.31
N THR A 401 0.45 39.82 2.90
CA THR A 401 1.12 39.36 1.62
C THR A 401 2.65 39.34 1.62
N ILE A 402 3.21 38.13 1.53
CA ILE A 402 4.25 37.76 0.55
C ILE A 402 3.81 36.42 -0.06
N THR A 403 3.41 36.42 -1.34
CA THR A 403 2.93 35.25 -2.11
C THR A 403 4.06 34.59 -2.90
N PRO A 404 4.28 33.27 -2.77
CA PRO A 404 4.83 32.44 -3.83
C PRO A 404 3.70 32.09 -4.81
N ALA A 405 3.96 32.25 -6.11
CA ALA A 405 2.98 32.04 -7.18
C ALA A 405 2.52 30.58 -7.28
N PHE A 406 1.43 30.25 -6.60
CA PHE A 406 0.54 29.16 -6.98
C PHE A 406 -0.16 29.56 -8.29
N ILE A 407 0.00 28.77 -9.34
CA ILE A 407 -0.89 28.84 -10.51
C ILE A 407 -2.24 28.26 -10.05
N ASN A 408 -3.05 29.11 -9.45
CA ASN A 408 -4.45 28.86 -9.18
C ASN A 408 -5.19 29.03 -10.50
N ARG A 409 -5.37 27.96 -11.28
CA ARG A 409 -6.34 27.96 -12.39
C ARG A 409 -7.68 27.52 -11.83
N SER A 410 -8.48 28.50 -11.43
CA SER A 410 -9.91 28.34 -11.27
C SER A 410 -10.50 27.85 -12.60
N TYR A 411 -11.06 26.64 -12.63
CA TYR A 411 -11.84 26.18 -13.78
C TYR A 411 -13.20 26.87 -13.74
N SER A 412 -13.27 28.05 -14.37
CA SER A 412 -14.52 28.65 -14.79
C SER A 412 -15.19 27.70 -15.78
N LEU A 413 -16.33 27.11 -15.41
CA LEU A 413 -17.30 26.64 -16.39
C LEU A 413 -17.70 27.87 -17.24
N ALA A 414 -17.45 27.79 -18.55
CA ALA A 414 -17.74 28.80 -19.60
C ALA A 414 -16.59 29.72 -20.07
N ALA A 415 -15.40 29.18 -20.34
CA ALA A 415 -14.58 29.72 -21.43
C ALA A 415 -14.75 28.83 -22.67
N ALA A 416 -15.15 29.42 -23.80
CA ALA A 416 -15.14 28.73 -25.08
C ALA A 416 -13.69 28.30 -25.36
N VAL A 417 -13.42 27.01 -25.26
CA VAL A 417 -12.12 26.46 -25.66
C VAL A 417 -12.01 26.67 -27.17
N GLU A 418 -11.04 27.48 -27.57
CA GLU A 418 -10.73 27.72 -28.97
C GLU A 418 -10.46 26.38 -29.66
N THR A 419 -11.14 26.12 -30.77
CA THR A 419 -10.97 24.86 -31.51
C THR A 419 -9.58 24.83 -32.11
N ALA A 420 -8.84 23.73 -31.93
CA ALA A 420 -7.51 23.55 -32.50
C ALA A 420 -7.45 22.34 -33.47
N PRO A 421 -8.18 22.36 -34.61
CA PRO A 421 -8.15 21.29 -35.62
C PRO A 421 -6.76 20.86 -36.05
N GLU A 422 -5.83 21.80 -36.14
CA GLU A 422 -4.45 21.60 -36.60
C GLU A 422 -3.68 20.61 -35.73
N VAL A 423 -3.99 20.53 -34.42
CA VAL A 423 -3.38 19.56 -33.49
C VAL A 423 -3.66 18.12 -33.92
N TYR A 424 -4.84 17.88 -34.51
CA TYR A 424 -5.34 16.55 -34.83
C TYR A 424 -5.24 16.19 -36.32
N THR A 425 -4.95 17.18 -37.17
CA THR A 425 -4.94 17.02 -38.64
C THR A 425 -3.57 17.23 -39.26
N ILE A 426 -2.62 17.83 -38.55
CA ILE A 426 -1.26 18.06 -39.04
C ILE A 426 -0.27 17.14 -38.29
N PRO A 427 0.42 16.23 -38.99
CA PRO A 427 1.43 15.40 -38.36
C PRO A 427 2.60 16.25 -37.84
N PRO A 428 3.15 15.96 -36.65
CA PRO A 428 4.37 16.60 -36.17
C PRO A 428 5.57 16.24 -37.07
N PRO A 429 6.72 16.95 -36.94
CA PRO A 429 7.93 16.59 -37.66
C PRO A 429 8.29 15.11 -37.47
N GLN A 430 8.39 14.39 -38.58
CA GLN A 430 8.66 12.96 -38.56
C GLN A 430 10.16 12.70 -38.36
N PRO A 431 10.55 11.63 -37.64
CA PRO A 431 11.95 11.27 -37.45
C PRO A 431 12.60 10.93 -38.80
N LYS A 432 13.87 11.32 -38.97
CA LYS A 432 14.63 11.06 -40.20
C LYS A 432 14.93 9.57 -40.41
N GLU A 433 15.07 8.82 -39.32
CA GLU A 433 15.36 7.39 -39.33
C GLU A 433 14.19 6.61 -38.72
N LYS A 434 13.76 5.56 -39.42
CA LYS A 434 12.67 4.70 -38.98
C LYS A 434 13.15 3.72 -37.91
N LYS A 435 12.56 3.79 -36.71
CA LYS A 435 12.75 2.84 -35.61
C LYS A 435 11.71 1.72 -35.66
N PRO A 436 11.99 0.54 -35.07
CA PRO A 436 11.01 -0.54 -34.92
C PRO A 436 9.69 -0.05 -34.31
N GLY A 437 8.56 -0.53 -34.81
CA GLY A 437 7.21 -0.16 -34.36
C GLY A 437 6.70 1.19 -34.88
N GLN A 438 7.50 1.98 -35.62
CA GLN A 438 7.00 3.23 -36.22
C GLN A 438 6.12 2.95 -37.45
N LEU A 439 5.00 3.66 -37.51
CA LEU A 439 4.09 3.66 -38.65
C LEU A 439 4.80 4.10 -39.93
N SER A 440 4.37 3.55 -41.08
CA SER A 440 4.78 4.05 -42.40
C SER A 440 4.27 5.48 -42.64
N PRO A 441 4.91 6.25 -43.53
CA PRO A 441 4.40 7.57 -43.94
C PRO A 441 2.93 7.55 -44.38
N GLU A 442 2.51 6.48 -45.07
CA GLU A 442 1.13 6.28 -45.52
C GLU A 442 0.18 6.05 -44.35
N GLN A 443 0.58 5.27 -43.34
CA GLN A 443 -0.19 5.03 -42.12
C GLN A 443 -0.28 6.29 -41.24
N VAL A 444 0.80 7.07 -41.13
CA VAL A 444 0.76 8.38 -40.45
C VAL A 444 -0.21 9.30 -41.17
N LYS A 445 -0.11 9.39 -42.51
CA LYS A 445 -1.04 10.18 -43.32
C LYS A 445 -2.48 9.72 -43.14
N GLN A 446 -2.73 8.41 -43.11
CA GLN A 446 -4.05 7.85 -42.84
C GLN A 446 -4.56 8.27 -41.46
N TYR A 447 -3.76 8.14 -40.40
CA TYR A 447 -4.17 8.50 -39.04
C TYR A 447 -4.60 9.98 -38.95
N PHE A 448 -3.82 10.90 -39.50
CA PHE A 448 -4.17 12.33 -39.46
C PHE A 448 -5.33 12.70 -40.39
N ASN A 449 -5.51 12.00 -41.52
CA ASN A 449 -6.62 12.23 -42.43
C ASN A 449 -7.93 11.62 -41.94
N ASP A 450 -7.91 10.37 -41.49
CA ASP A 450 -9.07 9.55 -41.22
C ASP A 450 -9.39 9.47 -39.72
N GLY A 451 -8.43 9.83 -38.86
CA GLY A 451 -8.56 9.83 -37.40
C GLY A 451 -8.26 8.48 -36.76
N PHE A 452 -7.89 7.49 -37.55
CA PHE A 452 -7.50 6.15 -37.08
C PHE A 452 -6.56 5.46 -38.06
N VAL A 453 -5.86 4.44 -37.58
CA VAL A 453 -5.11 3.49 -38.41
C VAL A 453 -5.11 2.12 -37.76
N LEU A 454 -5.37 1.08 -38.56
CA LEU A 454 -5.31 -0.31 -38.14
C LEU A 454 -3.99 -0.93 -38.60
N VAL A 455 -3.24 -1.50 -37.67
CA VAL A 455 -2.02 -2.27 -37.93
C VAL A 455 -2.30 -3.73 -37.59
N PRO A 456 -2.50 -4.61 -38.58
CA PRO A 456 -3.02 -5.96 -38.32
C PRO A 456 -1.97 -6.91 -37.70
N SER A 457 -0.69 -6.55 -37.73
CA SER A 457 0.39 -7.35 -37.14
C SER A 457 1.38 -6.40 -36.50
N PHE A 458 1.14 -6.06 -35.23
CA PHE A 458 1.98 -5.18 -34.43
C PHE A 458 2.72 -5.95 -33.33
N PHE A 459 2.02 -6.87 -32.67
CA PHE A 459 2.54 -7.76 -31.63
C PHE A 459 2.50 -9.21 -32.11
N THR A 460 3.49 -9.99 -31.67
CA THR A 460 3.48 -11.45 -31.76
C THR A 460 2.56 -12.05 -30.69
N LYS A 461 2.13 -13.30 -30.89
CA LYS A 461 1.30 -14.00 -29.89
C LYS A 461 2.06 -14.19 -28.58
N GLU A 462 3.37 -14.38 -28.66
CA GLU A 462 4.29 -14.53 -27.55
C GLU A 462 4.40 -13.25 -26.73
N GLU A 463 4.45 -12.08 -27.39
CA GLU A 463 4.42 -10.77 -26.71
C GLU A 463 3.07 -10.51 -26.01
N MET A 464 1.97 -11.03 -26.56
CA MET A 464 0.63 -10.88 -25.97
C MET A 464 0.37 -11.86 -24.82
N LYS A 465 1.13 -12.94 -24.70
CA LYS A 465 0.88 -13.99 -23.70
C LYS A 465 0.94 -13.49 -22.25
N PRO A 466 1.98 -12.76 -21.81
CA PRO A 466 2.04 -12.26 -20.42
C PRO A 466 0.86 -11.37 -20.05
N VAL A 467 0.33 -10.64 -21.03
CA VAL A 467 -0.82 -9.76 -20.88
C VAL A 467 -2.11 -10.57 -20.67
N MET A 468 -2.29 -11.64 -21.45
CA MET A 468 -3.42 -12.57 -21.29
C MET A 468 -3.37 -13.30 -19.94
N ASP A 469 -2.19 -13.78 -19.55
CA ASP A 469 -1.96 -14.47 -18.27
C ASP A 469 -2.30 -13.53 -17.09
N ALA A 470 -1.94 -12.25 -17.19
CA ALA A 470 -2.25 -11.26 -16.16
C ALA A 470 -3.76 -10.93 -16.03
N ILE A 471 -4.53 -11.00 -17.11
CA ILE A 471 -6.00 -10.85 -17.01
C ILE A 471 -6.62 -12.08 -16.41
N GLU A 472 -6.09 -13.27 -16.71
CA GLU A 472 -6.52 -14.50 -16.08
C GLU A 472 -6.30 -14.43 -14.56
N GLU A 473 -5.16 -13.91 -14.11
CA GLU A 473 -4.89 -13.61 -12.70
C GLU A 473 -5.90 -12.61 -12.12
N CYS A 474 -6.31 -11.58 -12.86
CA CYS A 474 -7.39 -10.68 -12.41
C CYS A 474 -8.73 -11.39 -12.25
N VAL A 475 -9.07 -12.29 -13.16
CA VAL A 475 -10.27 -13.12 -13.08
C VAL A 475 -10.17 -14.11 -11.91
N ASP A 476 -8.98 -14.62 -11.59
CA ASP A 476 -8.72 -15.43 -10.40
C ASP A 476 -9.00 -14.67 -9.11
N VAL A 477 -8.46 -13.45 -8.99
CA VAL A 477 -8.70 -12.58 -7.83
C VAL A 477 -10.19 -12.30 -7.67
N LEU A 478 -10.88 -11.93 -8.76
CA LEU A 478 -12.32 -11.72 -8.78
C LEU A 478 -13.09 -12.97 -8.32
N ALA A 479 -12.81 -14.13 -8.93
CA ALA A 479 -13.51 -15.38 -8.62
C ALA A 479 -13.30 -15.79 -7.15
N ASN A 480 -12.08 -15.68 -6.63
CA ASN A 480 -11.78 -15.97 -5.25
C ASN A 480 -12.51 -15.01 -4.29
N ASN A 481 -12.56 -13.71 -4.61
CA ASN A 481 -13.27 -12.72 -3.79
C ASN A 481 -14.77 -12.97 -3.77
N LEU A 482 -15.38 -13.23 -4.94
CA LEU A 482 -16.80 -13.58 -5.05
C LEU A 482 -17.14 -14.88 -4.31
N TYR A 483 -16.27 -15.90 -4.42
CA TYR A 483 -16.48 -17.19 -3.76
C TYR A 483 -16.36 -17.08 -2.24
N ARG A 484 -15.31 -16.42 -1.73
CA ARG A 484 -15.13 -16.16 -0.29
C ARG A 484 -16.26 -15.33 0.29
N GLY A 485 -16.79 -14.36 -0.49
CA GLY A 485 -17.95 -13.57 -0.13
C GLY A 485 -19.30 -14.30 -0.23
N GLY A 486 -19.31 -15.59 -0.58
CA GLY A 486 -20.53 -16.39 -0.75
C GLY A 486 -21.43 -15.94 -1.90
N LYS A 487 -20.91 -15.14 -2.84
CA LYS A 487 -21.66 -14.59 -3.98
C LYS A 487 -21.77 -15.56 -5.14
N ILE A 488 -20.84 -16.50 -5.24
CA ILE A 488 -20.82 -17.59 -6.24
C ILE A 488 -20.52 -18.92 -5.55
N LYS A 489 -20.90 -20.03 -6.20
CA LYS A 489 -20.67 -21.40 -5.69
C LYS A 489 -19.58 -22.14 -6.45
N ASP A 490 -19.25 -21.69 -7.65
CA ASP A 490 -18.22 -22.28 -8.50
C ASP A 490 -17.31 -21.16 -9.05
N LYS A 491 -16.00 -21.34 -8.90
CA LYS A 491 -14.98 -20.41 -9.41
C LYS A 491 -14.71 -20.56 -10.91
N ALA A 492 -15.25 -21.62 -11.53
CA ALA A 492 -15.11 -21.92 -12.96
C ALA A 492 -13.65 -21.96 -13.45
N GLU A 493 -12.74 -22.51 -12.63
CA GLU A 493 -11.29 -22.49 -12.87
C GLU A 493 -10.88 -23.16 -14.19
N SER A 494 -11.63 -24.17 -14.65
CA SER A 494 -11.35 -24.90 -15.89
C SER A 494 -11.85 -24.21 -17.16
N ALA A 495 -12.61 -23.11 -17.05
CA ALA A 495 -13.26 -22.47 -18.20
C ALA A 495 -12.32 -21.57 -19.02
N GLY A 496 -11.16 -21.21 -18.46
CA GLY A 496 -10.14 -20.36 -19.07
C GLY A 496 -10.58 -18.92 -19.35
N LEU A 497 -9.62 -18.08 -19.75
CA LEU A 497 -9.76 -16.65 -19.99
C LEU A 497 -11.03 -16.20 -20.74
N TYR A 498 -11.43 -16.92 -21.79
CA TYR A 498 -12.53 -16.47 -22.68
C TYR A 498 -13.93 -16.90 -22.24
N LYS A 499 -14.08 -17.81 -21.28
CA LYS A 499 -15.42 -18.26 -20.82
C LYS A 499 -15.64 -18.05 -19.33
N ARG A 500 -14.57 -18.01 -18.54
CA ARG A 500 -14.68 -17.97 -17.09
C ARG A 500 -15.47 -16.78 -16.59
N LEU A 501 -15.22 -15.57 -17.09
CA LEU A 501 -15.99 -14.39 -16.68
C LEU A 501 -17.49 -14.51 -17.02
N ILE A 502 -17.88 -15.18 -18.12
CA ILE A 502 -19.30 -15.44 -18.43
C ILE A 502 -19.94 -16.31 -17.35
N LEU A 503 -19.24 -17.35 -16.89
CA LEU A 503 -19.73 -18.26 -15.85
C LEU A 503 -19.78 -17.59 -14.47
N LEU A 504 -18.85 -16.67 -14.19
CA LEU A 504 -18.89 -15.86 -12.97
C LEU A 504 -20.05 -14.85 -13.03
N GLU A 505 -20.24 -14.17 -14.15
CA GLU A 505 -21.33 -13.21 -14.38
C GLU A 505 -22.71 -13.88 -14.27
N ALA A 506 -22.83 -15.13 -14.74
CA ALA A 506 -24.06 -15.92 -14.61
C ALA A 506 -24.42 -16.24 -13.15
N GLN A 507 -23.43 -16.39 -12.27
CA GLN A 507 -23.66 -16.62 -10.83
C GLN A 507 -23.81 -15.31 -10.06
N PHE A 508 -23.07 -14.26 -10.46
CA PHE A 508 -23.09 -12.94 -9.85
C PHE A 508 -23.18 -11.85 -10.94
N PRO A 509 -24.40 -11.39 -11.27
CA PRO A 509 -24.59 -10.30 -12.23
C PRO A 509 -23.89 -9.00 -11.77
N GLY A 510 -22.89 -8.57 -12.53
CA GLY A 510 -21.98 -7.46 -12.22
C GLY A 510 -20.56 -7.89 -11.85
N ALA A 511 -20.18 -9.16 -11.98
CA ALA A 511 -18.82 -9.64 -11.81
C ALA A 511 -17.82 -8.87 -12.71
N ALA A 512 -18.19 -8.61 -13.97
CA ALA A 512 -17.41 -7.79 -14.90
C ALA A 512 -17.21 -6.35 -14.40
N ILE A 513 -18.18 -5.80 -13.66
CA ILE A 513 -18.11 -4.45 -13.08
C ILE A 513 -17.16 -4.42 -11.89
N ILE A 514 -17.18 -5.46 -11.05
CA ILE A 514 -16.22 -5.59 -9.96
C ILE A 514 -14.79 -5.66 -10.51
N LEU A 515 -14.59 -6.37 -11.62
CA LEU A 515 -13.30 -6.41 -12.32
C LEU A 515 -12.82 -5.00 -12.75
N HIS A 516 -13.72 -4.14 -13.23
CA HIS A 516 -13.40 -2.75 -13.56
C HIS A 516 -13.05 -1.88 -12.34
N LYS A 517 -13.53 -2.26 -11.15
CA LYS A 517 -13.25 -1.58 -9.88
C LYS A 517 -11.97 -2.04 -9.19
N LEU A 518 -11.37 -3.15 -9.63
CA LEU A 518 -10.06 -3.58 -9.17
C LEU A 518 -9.03 -2.51 -9.58
N GLY A 519 -8.74 -1.58 -8.67
CA GLY A 519 -7.88 -0.41 -8.91
C GLY A 519 -6.39 -0.74 -9.06
N TYR A 520 -6.04 -2.02 -9.25
CA TYR A 520 -4.65 -2.46 -9.40
C TYR A 520 -4.32 -2.70 -10.88
N LEU A 521 -3.09 -2.32 -11.24
CA LEU A 521 -2.51 -2.57 -12.55
C LEU A 521 -1.57 -3.78 -12.44
N PRO A 522 -1.88 -4.94 -13.03
CA PRO A 522 -0.97 -6.08 -13.01
C PRO A 522 0.38 -5.73 -13.65
N VAL A 523 1.45 -6.43 -13.24
CA VAL A 523 2.83 -6.16 -13.66
C VAL A 523 3.01 -6.14 -15.18
N ALA A 524 2.27 -6.98 -15.91
CA ALA A 524 2.29 -7.03 -17.38
C ALA A 524 1.74 -5.76 -18.07
N PHE A 525 0.95 -4.94 -17.36
CA PHE A 525 0.36 -3.70 -17.87
C PHE A 525 1.20 -2.46 -17.58
N ARG A 526 2.34 -2.62 -16.90
CA ARG A 526 3.35 -1.58 -16.60
C ARG A 526 4.08 -1.10 -17.86
N ASN A 527 3.42 -0.97 -19.01
CA ASN A 527 4.04 -0.43 -20.24
C ASN A 527 3.08 0.36 -21.15
N LEU A 528 1.84 0.61 -20.74
CA LEU A 528 0.77 0.78 -21.73
C LEU A 528 -0.36 1.73 -21.28
N TRP A 529 -0.17 3.01 -20.90
CA TRP A 529 -1.29 3.90 -20.49
C TRP A 529 -0.99 5.43 -20.67
N SER A 530 -1.99 6.29 -20.97
CA SER A 530 -2.03 7.80 -20.92
C SER A 530 -3.12 8.49 -21.82
N ASN A 531 -2.93 9.49 -22.71
CA ASN A 531 -4.07 10.17 -23.43
C ASN A 531 -3.67 10.88 -24.76
N ASP A 532 -3.87 10.17 -25.88
CA ASP A 532 -3.70 10.55 -27.31
C ASP A 532 -2.31 10.51 -28.03
N PRO A 533 -2.01 9.49 -28.88
CA PRO A 533 -2.95 8.53 -29.52
C PRO A 533 -3.51 7.48 -28.57
N THR A 534 -4.72 6.98 -28.86
CA THR A 534 -5.30 5.81 -28.19
C THR A 534 -4.99 4.56 -29.02
N ALA A 535 -4.48 3.48 -28.41
CA ALA A 535 -4.40 2.16 -29.01
C ALA A 535 -5.44 1.24 -28.38
N TRP A 536 -6.23 0.62 -29.23
CA TRP A 536 -7.14 -0.44 -28.88
C TRP A 536 -6.59 -1.78 -29.37
N ILE A 537 -6.40 -2.73 -28.45
CA ILE A 537 -5.69 -3.99 -28.70
C ILE A 537 -6.58 -5.15 -28.24
N PRO A 538 -7.12 -5.98 -29.14
CA PRO A 538 -7.90 -7.14 -28.72
C PRO A 538 -6.99 -8.30 -28.33
N LEU A 539 -7.43 -9.13 -27.38
CA LEU A 539 -6.69 -10.32 -26.93
C LEU A 539 -7.20 -11.61 -27.59
N LEU A 540 -8.00 -11.46 -28.63
CA LEU A 540 -8.47 -12.49 -29.54
C LEU A 540 -8.81 -11.79 -30.85
N ASP A 541 -9.09 -12.54 -31.92
CA ASP A 541 -9.56 -11.91 -33.15
C ASP A 541 -10.87 -11.14 -32.88
N ALA A 542 -10.83 -9.83 -33.05
CA ALA A 542 -12.00 -8.98 -32.94
C ALA A 542 -12.68 -8.87 -34.30
N THR A 543 -13.90 -9.39 -34.36
CA THR A 543 -14.72 -9.52 -35.55
C THR A 543 -16.04 -8.80 -35.35
N LYS A 544 -16.83 -8.66 -36.43
CA LYS A 544 -18.20 -8.17 -36.34
C LYS A 544 -19.08 -9.00 -35.41
N LEU A 545 -18.80 -10.30 -35.33
CA LEU A 545 -19.58 -11.25 -34.53
C LEU A 545 -19.36 -11.05 -33.03
N ASN A 546 -18.12 -10.80 -32.61
CA ASN A 546 -17.77 -10.69 -31.18
C ASN A 546 -17.51 -9.25 -30.72
N GLY A 547 -18.03 -8.27 -31.45
CA GLY A 547 -18.09 -6.89 -31.00
C GLY A 547 -16.82 -6.08 -31.25
N CYS A 548 -16.25 -6.10 -32.45
CA CYS A 548 -15.15 -5.21 -32.85
C CYS A 548 -15.57 -3.72 -32.85
N MET A 549 -14.60 -2.83 -32.99
CA MET A 549 -14.84 -1.38 -32.93
C MET A 549 -15.41 -0.83 -34.25
N GLN A 550 -16.30 0.15 -34.13
CA GLN A 550 -16.67 1.09 -35.19
C GLN A 550 -16.10 2.47 -34.87
N VAL A 551 -15.63 3.15 -35.90
CA VAL A 551 -15.13 4.54 -35.83
C VAL A 551 -15.80 5.38 -36.90
N VAL A 552 -15.92 6.69 -36.66
CA VAL A 552 -16.44 7.64 -37.65
C VAL A 552 -15.27 8.39 -38.30
N LYS A 553 -14.88 7.94 -39.49
CA LYS A 553 -13.77 8.49 -40.26
C LYS A 553 -13.90 10.00 -40.42
N GLY A 554 -12.83 10.72 -40.04
CA GLY A 554 -12.77 12.18 -40.15
C GLY A 554 -13.52 12.95 -39.06
N GLY A 555 -14.17 12.27 -38.10
CA GLY A 555 -14.89 12.94 -37.00
C GLY A 555 -14.00 13.77 -36.07
N HIS A 556 -12.69 13.52 -36.07
CA HIS A 556 -11.71 14.31 -35.31
C HIS A 556 -11.37 15.66 -35.96
N ARG A 557 -11.62 15.83 -37.27
CA ARG A 557 -11.11 16.97 -38.06
C ARG A 557 -11.62 18.31 -37.58
N ALA A 558 -12.79 18.35 -36.95
CA ALA A 558 -13.34 19.58 -36.39
C ALA A 558 -12.57 20.08 -35.15
N GLY A 559 -11.71 19.25 -34.55
CA GLY A 559 -11.04 19.56 -33.28
C GLY A 559 -12.03 19.82 -32.14
N LYS A 560 -13.22 19.19 -32.20
CA LYS A 560 -14.35 19.39 -31.30
C LYS A 560 -14.78 18.06 -30.69
N THR A 561 -15.23 18.11 -29.46
CA THR A 561 -16.01 17.03 -28.84
C THR A 561 -17.48 17.32 -29.08
N ALA A 562 -18.19 16.44 -29.80
CA ALA A 562 -19.64 16.54 -29.98
C ALA A 562 -20.38 16.44 -28.64
N THR A 563 -21.62 16.94 -28.57
CA THR A 563 -22.40 16.90 -27.33
C THR A 563 -22.77 15.46 -27.00
N HIS A 564 -22.29 14.95 -25.86
CA HIS A 564 -22.68 13.62 -25.40
C HIS A 564 -23.89 13.72 -24.47
N THR A 565 -24.58 12.60 -24.30
CA THR A 565 -25.51 12.38 -23.19
C THR A 565 -24.95 11.30 -22.26
N CYS A 566 -25.17 11.40 -20.95
CA CYS A 566 -25.06 10.23 -20.09
C CYS A 566 -26.46 9.66 -19.86
N CYS A 567 -26.67 8.42 -19.46
CA CYS A 567 -25.83 7.31 -19.81
C CYS A 567 -26.60 6.46 -20.86
N ALA A 568 -25.93 5.57 -21.57
CA ALA A 568 -26.56 4.75 -22.61
C ALA A 568 -27.23 3.51 -22.00
N GLY A 569 -28.56 3.41 -22.12
CA GLY A 569 -29.33 2.27 -21.63
C GLY A 569 -29.09 1.96 -20.14
N GLY A 570 -28.81 0.70 -19.82
CA GLY A 570 -28.49 0.24 -18.46
C GLY A 570 -27.04 0.45 -18.02
N THR A 571 -26.23 1.19 -18.78
CA THR A 571 -24.77 1.33 -18.56
C THR A 571 -24.40 2.70 -17.97
N TRP A 572 -23.12 2.90 -17.66
CA TRP A 572 -22.54 4.18 -17.23
C TRP A 572 -21.84 4.95 -18.38
N TYR A 573 -21.86 4.40 -19.59
CA TYR A 573 -21.21 4.99 -20.75
C TYR A 573 -21.99 6.19 -21.28
N VAL A 574 -21.24 7.13 -21.86
CA VAL A 574 -21.79 8.27 -22.58
C VAL A 574 -22.18 7.86 -24.00
N ASP A 575 -23.16 8.56 -24.57
CA ASP A 575 -23.69 8.30 -25.91
C ASP A 575 -23.63 9.56 -26.79
N LEU A 576 -23.52 9.37 -28.10
CA LEU A 576 -23.60 10.44 -29.10
C LEU A 576 -24.68 10.09 -30.13
N ALA A 577 -25.67 10.97 -30.24
CA ALA A 577 -26.65 10.86 -31.30
C ALA A 577 -25.99 11.07 -32.68
N GLU A 578 -26.38 10.28 -33.67
CA GLU A 578 -25.87 10.39 -35.04
C GLU A 578 -26.07 11.79 -35.62
N GLU A 579 -27.25 12.38 -35.41
CA GLU A 579 -27.58 13.75 -35.85
C GLU A 579 -26.65 14.81 -35.24
N GLU A 580 -26.23 14.63 -33.98
CA GLU A 580 -25.30 15.54 -33.30
C GLU A 580 -23.88 15.38 -33.84
N MET A 581 -23.46 14.17 -34.22
CA MET A 581 -22.19 13.95 -34.89
C MET A 581 -22.16 14.63 -36.27
N GLU A 582 -23.20 14.44 -37.10
CA GLU A 582 -23.29 15.08 -38.41
C GLU A 582 -23.28 16.61 -38.29
N LYS A 583 -24.03 17.15 -37.33
CA LYS A 583 -24.13 18.60 -37.08
C LYS A 583 -22.83 19.20 -36.57
N THR A 584 -22.21 18.60 -35.54
CA THR A 584 -21.10 19.23 -34.82
C THR A 584 -19.74 18.93 -35.45
N LEU A 585 -19.60 17.75 -36.08
CA LEU A 585 -18.34 17.26 -36.65
C LEU A 585 -18.31 17.31 -38.18
N GLY A 586 -19.46 17.50 -38.84
CA GLY A 586 -19.55 17.57 -40.30
C GLY A 586 -19.29 16.23 -41.00
N VAL A 587 -19.51 15.12 -40.29
CA VAL A 587 -19.40 13.74 -40.81
C VAL A 587 -20.71 13.29 -41.43
N ASN A 588 -20.67 12.23 -42.24
CA ASN A 588 -21.84 11.55 -42.78
C ASN A 588 -21.91 10.14 -42.21
N MET A 589 -22.91 9.87 -41.37
CA MET A 589 -22.99 8.60 -40.63
C MET A 589 -23.29 7.40 -41.54
N LYS A 590 -23.73 7.62 -42.78
CA LYS A 590 -23.94 6.54 -43.76
C LYS A 590 -22.68 6.12 -44.48
N THR A 591 -21.72 7.02 -44.67
CA THR A 591 -20.51 6.76 -45.48
C THR A 591 -19.23 6.71 -44.67
N ASP A 592 -19.19 7.39 -43.53
CA ASP A 592 -17.96 7.60 -42.78
C ASP A 592 -17.78 6.59 -41.64
N VAL A 593 -18.80 5.79 -41.34
CA VAL A 593 -18.70 4.71 -40.36
C VAL A 593 -17.86 3.56 -40.92
N VAL A 594 -16.77 3.25 -40.23
CA VAL A 594 -15.86 2.15 -40.57
C VAL A 594 -15.90 1.12 -39.45
N THR A 595 -16.13 -0.14 -39.82
CA THR A 595 -16.00 -1.27 -38.91
C THR A 595 -14.59 -1.85 -38.98
N CYS A 596 -13.92 -1.91 -37.84
CA CYS A 596 -12.52 -2.28 -37.69
C CYS A 596 -12.40 -3.69 -37.10
N GLU A 597 -12.34 -4.72 -37.95
CA GLU A 597 -11.97 -6.07 -37.51
C GLU A 597 -10.46 -6.16 -37.31
N VAL A 598 -10.02 -6.46 -36.09
CA VAL A 598 -8.62 -6.42 -35.69
C VAL A 598 -8.21 -7.84 -35.27
N PRO A 599 -7.26 -8.48 -35.95
CA PRO A 599 -6.79 -9.80 -35.56
C PRO A 599 -5.99 -9.75 -34.25
N LEU A 600 -5.84 -10.90 -33.58
CA LEU A 600 -4.93 -11.05 -32.45
C LEU A 600 -3.50 -10.64 -32.84
N GLY A 601 -2.90 -9.76 -32.03
CA GLY A 601 -1.60 -9.15 -32.32
C GLY A 601 -1.70 -7.87 -33.16
N GLY A 602 -2.89 -7.52 -33.63
CA GLY A 602 -3.18 -6.25 -34.28
C GLY A 602 -3.46 -5.13 -33.28
N VAL A 603 -3.36 -3.88 -33.75
CA VAL A 603 -3.64 -2.66 -32.99
C VAL A 603 -4.45 -1.70 -33.83
N LEU A 604 -5.51 -1.13 -33.25
CA LEU A 604 -6.22 0.00 -33.81
C LEU A 604 -5.78 1.27 -33.07
N PHE A 605 -5.06 2.15 -33.74
CA PHE A 605 -4.78 3.49 -33.23
C PHE A 605 -5.92 4.43 -33.61
N LEU A 606 -6.44 5.19 -32.66
CA LEU A 606 -7.51 6.16 -32.84
C LEU A 606 -7.21 7.48 -32.13
N ASN A 607 -7.63 8.56 -32.78
CA ASN A 607 -7.56 9.93 -32.28
C ASN A 607 -8.61 10.16 -31.18
N ASN A 608 -8.28 10.89 -30.12
CA ASN A 608 -9.18 11.10 -28.98
C ASN A 608 -10.47 11.86 -29.34
N CYS A 609 -10.51 12.60 -30.45
CA CYS A 609 -11.71 13.27 -30.93
C CYS A 609 -12.52 12.43 -31.92
N ILE A 610 -12.08 11.23 -32.32
CA ILE A 610 -12.86 10.39 -33.24
C ILE A 610 -14.03 9.74 -32.50
N PRO A 611 -15.29 9.89 -32.97
CA PRO A 611 -16.39 9.10 -32.43
C PRO A 611 -16.17 7.62 -32.69
N HIS A 612 -16.41 6.79 -31.69
CA HIS A 612 -16.22 5.35 -31.76
C HIS A 612 -17.15 4.61 -30.80
N ARG A 613 -17.46 3.34 -31.14
CA ARG A 613 -18.23 2.42 -30.30
C ARG A 613 -17.81 0.98 -30.56
N SER A 614 -18.08 0.06 -29.64
CA SER A 614 -18.03 -1.38 -29.95
C SER A 614 -19.35 -1.84 -30.57
N LEU A 615 -19.28 -2.85 -31.43
CA LEU A 615 -20.45 -3.64 -31.79
C LEU A 615 -20.85 -4.58 -30.64
N GLU A 616 -22.06 -5.11 -30.71
CA GLU A 616 -22.54 -6.16 -29.82
C GLU A 616 -21.71 -7.44 -29.98
N ASN A 617 -21.50 -8.15 -28.88
CA ASN A 617 -20.81 -9.45 -28.87
C ASN A 617 -21.85 -10.58 -28.84
N PHE A 618 -22.04 -11.23 -29.99
CA PHE A 618 -22.94 -12.37 -30.15
C PHE A 618 -22.23 -13.74 -30.05
N SER A 619 -20.94 -13.75 -29.68
CA SER A 619 -20.18 -14.99 -29.52
C SER A 619 -20.35 -15.61 -28.13
N ASP A 620 -19.90 -16.86 -27.98
CA ASP A 620 -19.86 -17.56 -26.68
C ASP A 620 -18.58 -17.27 -25.87
N LYS A 621 -17.86 -16.20 -26.24
CA LYS A 621 -16.57 -15.81 -25.66
C LYS A 621 -16.58 -14.37 -25.20
N VAL A 622 -15.85 -14.10 -24.12
CA VAL A 622 -15.50 -12.74 -23.69
C VAL A 622 -14.51 -12.16 -24.68
N ARG A 623 -14.84 -10.99 -25.25
CA ARG A 623 -13.92 -10.21 -26.07
C ARG A 623 -13.13 -9.24 -25.19
N TRP A 624 -11.96 -9.69 -24.75
CA TRP A 624 -11.02 -8.85 -24.01
C TRP A 624 -10.33 -7.87 -24.95
N SER A 625 -10.17 -6.63 -24.50
CA SER A 625 -9.35 -5.62 -25.17
C SER A 625 -8.67 -4.72 -24.16
N LEU A 626 -7.62 -4.05 -24.63
CA LEU A 626 -6.88 -3.04 -23.89
C LEU A 626 -6.98 -1.70 -24.57
N ASP A 627 -7.20 -0.69 -23.75
CA ASP A 627 -7.36 0.69 -24.17
C ASP A 627 -6.19 1.48 -23.58
N LEU A 628 -5.16 1.64 -24.40
CA LEU A 628 -3.92 2.30 -24.03
C LEU A 628 -3.87 3.64 -24.70
N ARG A 629 -3.09 4.55 -24.15
CA ARG A 629 -3.14 5.92 -24.59
C ARG A 629 -1.76 6.58 -24.33
N TRP A 630 -1.36 7.58 -25.11
CA TRP A 630 -0.05 8.27 -24.97
C TRP A 630 -0.24 9.77 -24.97
N GLN A 631 0.54 10.62 -24.30
CA GLN A 631 0.36 12.07 -24.47
C GLN A 631 1.66 12.85 -24.35
N ARG A 632 1.63 14.10 -24.80
CA ARG A 632 2.71 15.04 -24.51
C ARG A 632 2.73 15.37 -23.01
N PRO A 633 3.87 15.22 -22.31
CA PRO A 633 3.95 15.41 -20.86
C PRO A 633 3.71 16.87 -20.44
N ASP A 634 3.88 17.84 -21.34
CA ASP A 634 3.61 19.26 -21.09
C ASP A 634 2.13 19.64 -21.18
N LYS A 635 1.25 18.69 -21.51
CA LYS A 635 -0.20 18.92 -21.68
C LYS A 635 -1.00 18.28 -20.55
N SER A 636 -2.10 18.92 -20.19
CA SER A 636 -3.04 18.35 -19.21
C SER A 636 -3.62 17.04 -19.72
N ASN A 637 -3.76 16.06 -18.82
CA ASN A 637 -4.37 14.76 -19.14
C ASN A 637 -5.90 14.74 -19.07
N GLY A 638 -6.53 15.87 -18.73
CA GLY A 638 -7.98 16.01 -18.67
C GLY A 638 -8.65 15.21 -17.55
N PHE A 639 -7.88 14.70 -16.57
CA PHE A 639 -8.39 13.85 -15.49
C PHE A 639 -8.72 14.63 -14.21
N HIS A 640 -9.10 15.91 -14.36
CA HIS A 640 -9.50 16.80 -13.26
C HIS A 640 -8.46 16.93 -12.12
N GLY A 641 -7.17 16.72 -12.42
CA GLY A 641 -6.10 16.76 -11.41
C GLY A 641 -6.10 15.57 -10.44
N LEU A 642 -6.92 14.54 -10.68
CA LEU A 642 -7.02 13.37 -9.79
C LEU A 642 -5.76 12.51 -9.84
N LYS A 643 -5.14 12.36 -11.01
CA LYS A 643 -3.91 11.57 -11.18
C LYS A 643 -3.11 12.14 -12.33
N GLU A 644 -1.82 12.37 -12.12
CA GLU A 644 -0.92 12.89 -13.14
C GLU A 644 -0.51 11.80 -14.15
N SER A 645 -0.12 12.23 -15.36
CA SER A 645 0.43 11.33 -16.37
C SER A 645 1.83 10.86 -15.98
N ILE A 646 2.15 9.60 -16.27
CA ILE A 646 3.50 9.06 -16.11
C ILE A 646 4.37 9.42 -17.32
N LEU A 647 5.57 9.94 -17.07
CA LEU A 647 6.55 10.16 -18.14
C LEU A 647 7.07 8.79 -18.61
N MET A 648 6.97 8.48 -19.89
CA MET A 648 7.43 7.19 -20.43
C MET A 648 8.76 7.27 -21.16
N ARG A 649 9.03 8.40 -21.84
CA ARG A 649 10.28 8.67 -22.56
C ARG A 649 10.54 10.17 -22.56
N SER A 650 11.81 10.56 -22.52
CA SER A 650 12.24 11.94 -22.70
C SER A 650 13.29 12.03 -23.81
N ALA A 651 13.21 13.06 -24.64
CA ALA A 651 14.25 13.36 -25.62
C ALA A 651 15.56 13.80 -24.93
N ASP A 652 15.45 14.49 -23.79
CA ASP A 652 16.58 15.00 -23.02
C ASP A 652 17.26 13.92 -22.16
N ASN A 653 16.54 12.82 -21.89
CA ASN A 653 17.06 11.66 -21.19
C ASN A 653 16.61 10.35 -21.89
N PRO A 654 17.37 9.88 -22.88
CA PRO A 654 17.08 8.63 -23.59
C PRO A 654 17.05 7.38 -22.71
N ASN A 655 17.69 7.44 -21.54
CA ASN A 655 17.77 6.33 -20.57
C ASN A 655 16.81 6.53 -19.40
N TYR A 656 15.78 7.37 -19.55
CA TYR A 656 14.79 7.61 -18.52
C TYR A 656 14.13 6.30 -18.08
N VAL A 657 14.19 6.03 -16.77
CA VAL A 657 13.52 4.88 -16.14
C VAL A 657 12.13 5.30 -15.71
N ILE A 658 11.13 4.56 -16.15
CA ILE A 658 9.73 4.86 -15.89
C ILE A 658 9.39 4.58 -14.42
N ASP A 659 8.83 5.57 -13.72
CA ASP A 659 8.40 5.44 -12.32
C ASP A 659 7.03 4.75 -12.19
N TRP A 660 7.03 3.44 -12.43
CA TRP A 660 5.83 2.61 -12.29
C TRP A 660 5.33 2.53 -10.85
N GLU A 661 6.23 2.68 -9.89
CA GLU A 661 5.94 2.55 -8.47
C GLU A 661 5.15 3.77 -7.97
N GLY A 662 5.66 4.97 -8.21
CA GLY A 662 4.98 6.22 -7.89
C GLY A 662 3.64 6.35 -8.64
N PHE A 663 3.58 5.89 -9.90
CA PHE A 663 2.32 5.87 -10.63
C PHE A 663 1.30 4.86 -10.09
N ALA A 664 1.74 3.68 -9.62
CA ALA A 664 0.85 2.66 -9.06
C ALA A 664 0.41 2.95 -7.62
N ALA A 665 1.15 3.77 -6.87
CA ALA A 665 0.84 4.12 -5.48
C ALA A 665 -0.50 4.86 -5.30
N LEU A 666 -0.99 5.54 -6.35
CA LEU A 666 -2.25 6.26 -6.33
C LEU A 666 -3.40 5.44 -6.93
N ASP A 667 -4.34 5.00 -6.09
CA ASP A 667 -5.56 4.31 -6.53
C ASP A 667 -6.52 5.29 -7.18
N ARG A 668 -6.67 5.17 -8.51
CA ARG A 668 -7.54 6.02 -9.33
C ARG A 668 -9.00 5.94 -8.88
N ASN A 669 -9.50 4.77 -8.52
CA ASN A 669 -10.91 4.57 -8.22
C ASN A 669 -11.26 5.23 -6.89
N LYS A 670 -10.37 5.16 -5.88
CA LYS A 670 -10.51 5.91 -4.62
C LYS A 670 -10.54 7.43 -4.86
N LEU A 671 -9.63 7.92 -5.71
CA LEU A 671 -9.56 9.35 -6.05
C LEU A 671 -10.80 9.84 -6.82
N GLN A 672 -11.38 9.01 -7.70
CA GLN A 672 -12.61 9.35 -8.43
C GLN A 672 -13.87 9.40 -7.55
N MET A 673 -13.90 8.64 -6.46
CA MET A 673 -15.03 8.61 -5.52
C MET A 673 -15.03 9.81 -4.55
N GLY A 674 -13.89 10.48 -4.34
CA GLY A 674 -13.83 11.78 -3.66
C GLY A 674 -14.15 11.75 -2.15
N VAL A 675 -13.76 10.69 -1.44
CA VAL A 675 -14.04 10.52 0.01
C VAL A 675 -12.81 9.95 0.74
N ASP A 676 -12.51 10.52 1.91
CA ASP A 676 -11.77 9.82 2.98
C ASP A 676 -12.53 8.54 3.34
N VAL A 677 -11.94 7.38 3.06
CA VAL A 677 -12.61 6.07 3.19
C VAL A 677 -13.07 5.86 4.64
N THR A 678 -14.38 5.81 4.89
CA THR A 678 -14.95 5.53 6.22
C THR A 678 -15.18 4.03 6.43
N GLU A 679 -15.24 3.58 7.69
CA GLU A 679 -15.53 2.19 8.08
C GLU A 679 -16.84 1.61 7.49
N GLU A 680 -17.78 2.47 7.08
CA GLU A 680 -19.06 2.05 6.50
C GLU A 680 -18.89 1.44 5.09
N GLU A 681 -17.85 1.82 4.34
CA GLU A 681 -17.60 1.34 2.96
C GLU A 681 -16.99 -0.07 2.89
N LYS A 682 -16.49 -0.64 4.00
CA LYS A 682 -16.10 -2.06 4.08
C LYS A 682 -17.27 -3.00 3.79
N THR A 683 -18.51 -2.53 3.91
CA THR A 683 -19.72 -3.30 3.59
C THR A 683 -20.05 -3.37 2.08
N ASN A 684 -19.34 -2.64 1.21
CA ASN A 684 -19.73 -2.45 -0.19
C ASN A 684 -18.76 -3.04 -1.24
N ALA A 685 -17.91 -4.01 -0.87
CA ALA A 685 -16.93 -4.65 -1.77
C ALA A 685 -17.55 -5.36 -3.00
N PHE A 686 -18.86 -5.59 -2.98
CA PHE A 686 -19.64 -6.18 -4.09
C PHE A 686 -20.57 -5.18 -4.78
N ASP A 687 -20.33 -3.87 -4.60
CA ASP A 687 -21.06 -2.83 -5.31
C ASP A 687 -20.84 -2.93 -6.82
N THR A 688 -21.91 -3.21 -7.55
CA THR A 688 -21.89 -3.30 -9.00
C THR A 688 -22.29 -2.00 -9.67
N THR A 689 -22.21 -0.85 -8.98
CA THR A 689 -22.49 0.48 -9.54
C THR A 689 -21.21 1.29 -9.84
N ILE A 690 -21.07 1.85 -11.04
CA ILE A 690 -20.03 2.82 -11.42
C ILE A 690 -20.63 4.23 -11.49
N HIS A 691 -19.99 5.21 -10.88
CA HIS A 691 -20.33 6.63 -11.02
C HIS A 691 -19.06 7.50 -10.93
N GLY A 692 -19.14 8.77 -11.36
CA GLY A 692 -18.02 9.69 -11.24
C GLY A 692 -18.25 11.05 -11.92
N PRO A 693 -17.25 11.95 -11.92
CA PRO A 693 -17.43 13.36 -12.24
C PRO A 693 -17.89 13.64 -13.67
N TRP A 694 -17.65 12.73 -14.62
CA TRP A 694 -18.13 12.88 -16.01
C TRP A 694 -19.65 12.88 -16.11
N MET A 695 -20.37 12.29 -15.15
CA MET A 695 -21.84 12.30 -15.13
C MET A 695 -22.41 13.69 -14.89
N ASN A 696 -21.62 14.63 -14.35
CA ASN A 696 -22.00 16.05 -14.25
C ASN A 696 -21.79 16.83 -15.55
N ARG A 697 -20.97 16.31 -16.48
CA ARG A 697 -20.62 17.00 -17.72
C ARG A 697 -21.74 16.96 -18.75
N TRP A 698 -22.56 15.90 -18.70
CA TRP A 698 -23.54 15.59 -19.74
C TRP A 698 -24.91 15.36 -19.14
N VAL A 699 -25.96 15.68 -19.90
CA VAL A 699 -27.34 15.48 -19.45
C VAL A 699 -27.61 13.98 -19.29
N ILE A 700 -28.20 13.60 -18.15
CA ILE A 700 -28.64 12.23 -17.87
C ILE A 700 -29.98 11.96 -18.57
N THR A 701 -29.99 11.15 -19.62
CA THR A 701 -31.15 10.80 -20.46
C THR A 701 -31.74 9.43 -20.15
N HIS A 702 -30.93 8.46 -19.72
CA HIS A 702 -31.39 7.13 -19.28
C HIS A 702 -31.02 6.87 -17.81
N PRO A 703 -31.93 7.16 -16.87
CA PRO A 703 -31.73 6.79 -15.48
C PRO A 703 -31.63 5.27 -15.30
N ASN A 704 -30.65 4.83 -14.53
CA ASN A 704 -30.41 3.44 -14.15
C ASN A 704 -29.69 3.38 -12.78
N ARG A 705 -29.39 2.16 -12.30
CA ARG A 705 -28.72 1.93 -11.00
C ARG A 705 -27.44 2.74 -10.79
N HIS A 706 -26.70 3.03 -11.85
CA HIS A 706 -25.47 3.82 -11.81
C HIS A 706 -25.77 5.29 -11.52
N THR A 707 -26.73 5.85 -12.24
CA THR A 707 -27.17 7.24 -12.06
C THR A 707 -27.95 7.44 -10.76
N GLU A 708 -28.62 6.40 -10.26
CA GLU A 708 -29.32 6.43 -8.96
C GLU A 708 -28.31 6.43 -7.82
N SER A 709 -27.30 5.53 -7.87
CA SER A 709 -26.15 5.53 -6.96
C SER A 709 -25.45 6.90 -6.95
N PHE A 710 -25.21 7.48 -8.13
CA PHE A 710 -24.65 8.83 -8.27
C PHE A 710 -25.50 9.93 -7.59
N LYS A 711 -26.83 9.86 -7.71
CA LYS A 711 -27.75 10.83 -7.08
C LYS A 711 -27.87 10.64 -5.57
N ALA A 712 -27.80 9.40 -5.09
CA ALA A 712 -27.94 9.04 -3.68
C ALA A 712 -26.70 9.38 -2.84
N GLY A 713 -25.50 9.26 -3.42
CA GLY A 713 -24.21 9.47 -2.74
C GLY A 713 -23.85 10.92 -2.41
N GLY A 714 -24.80 11.86 -2.45
CA GLY A 714 -24.63 13.26 -2.03
C GLY A 714 -23.29 13.87 -2.44
N SER A 715 -23.14 14.32 -3.69
CA SER A 715 -21.85 14.70 -4.27
C SER A 715 -20.96 15.57 -3.35
N SER A 716 -19.98 14.95 -2.69
CA SER A 716 -18.87 15.64 -2.00
C SER A 716 -18.08 16.54 -2.95
N TRP A 717 -18.19 16.30 -4.27
CA TRP A 717 -17.66 17.13 -5.35
C TRP A 717 -18.01 18.63 -5.27
N HIS A 718 -19.07 19.03 -4.57
CA HIS A 718 -19.42 20.46 -4.42
C HIS A 718 -18.42 21.28 -3.58
N SER A 719 -17.52 20.63 -2.82
CA SER A 719 -16.50 21.33 -2.03
C SER A 719 -15.24 21.68 -2.83
N HIS A 720 -14.89 20.92 -3.88
CA HIS A 720 -13.64 21.11 -4.63
C HIS A 720 -13.75 22.01 -5.87
N THR A 721 -14.95 22.45 -6.25
CA THR A 721 -15.15 23.42 -7.34
C THR A 721 -15.56 24.82 -6.85
N LYS A 722 -15.53 25.07 -5.53
CA LYS A 722 -15.85 26.37 -4.92
C LYS A 722 -14.66 27.15 -4.34
N ALA A 723 -13.43 26.71 -4.58
CA ALA A 723 -12.21 27.44 -4.23
C ALA A 723 -11.51 28.02 -5.45
#